data_AF-A0A2V8LAV2-F1
#
_entry.id   AF-A0A2V8LAV2-F1
#
_cell.length_a   1.000
_cell.length_b   1.000
_cell.length_c   1.000
_cell.angle_alpha   90.00
_cell.angle_beta   90.00
_cell.angle_gamma   90.00
#
_symmetry.space_group_name_H-M   'P 1'
#
loop_
_entity.id
_entity.type
_entity.pdbx_description
1 polymer ?
#
loop_
_entity_poly.entity_id
_entity_poly.type
_entity_poly.pdbx_seq_one_letter_code
_entity_poly.pdbx_strand_id
1 'polypeptide(L)'
;MGQLDVEQNIDELKVQAFMTALLDDLRALDYMIDHDSIESGVHRIGAEQEMFLVDRSLRPAPLALEVLDGLKDSRFTTEIARFNLEANLTPRVLNNCCFTDMEQELNTLLADVRAVAEQHEADVLLAGILPTLCLSDLTLDNLTPMTRYHELNRAITRARGGPFSIHIKGLDELQIEHDNLMMESCNTSFQIHVQVSPREFAAAYNVAQAITAPVLAAAVNSPVLFGKRLWHETRLALFQHSADERSRTQQARSQPTRVGFGERWLKKSIIELLHDQVTRFRPIMISLPKESSLQVLARGEVPSLSSLFLHNGTVWPWNRACYGVQNGVAQLRIENRALPSGPTIVDEVANAAFFAGLMIALPEEYGDISSRLSFDDAKANFFAAARYDLHAQLNWIDNQSISAASLIRDHLLPLAQQGLRQAKVDVSDIGKYLGIIEERVKTKQTGARWILKSLAAMENLESKDLRYRELTARMLHEQKEGTPVHEWEIIQTAEDIDWSQSYQTVGQFMSTDLFTVREDDLVDLAASVMDWRHVRHVPVEDDEGRLIGLVTHRDLLHLLSQGMRTQPAKPLTVRDVMKTELQTVSSSTPTLDALEIMKNNGVGCLPVVDDGRLVGILTSFDFLAGAARLFKQYLATSNHQTPKLEVRHAGASR
;
A
#
# COMPACT_ATOMS: atom_id res chain seq x y z
N MET A 1 -11.63 -14.78 -5.45
CA MET A 1 -10.58 -15.50 -6.21
C MET A 1 -10.00 -16.68 -5.40
N GLY A 2 -10.75 -17.80 -5.29
CA GLY A 2 -10.36 -18.96 -4.46
C GLY A 2 -9.53 -20.02 -5.21
N GLN A 3 -8.56 -20.63 -4.50
CA GLN A 3 -7.68 -21.74 -4.89
C GLN A 3 -7.68 -22.12 -6.38
N LEU A 4 -6.84 -21.43 -7.15
CA LEU A 4 -6.49 -21.86 -8.50
C LEU A 4 -5.38 -22.90 -8.39
N ASP A 5 -5.68 -24.15 -8.75
CA ASP A 5 -4.67 -25.18 -8.97
C ASP A 5 -3.86 -24.80 -10.23
N VAL A 6 -2.76 -24.08 -10.00
CA VAL A 6 -1.82 -23.68 -11.06
C VAL A 6 -0.86 -24.83 -11.33
N GLU A 7 -0.60 -25.11 -12.61
CA GLU A 7 0.32 -26.16 -13.03
C GLU A 7 1.77 -25.86 -12.59
N GLN A 8 2.39 -26.84 -11.93
CA GLN A 8 3.83 -26.83 -11.67
C GLN A 8 4.56 -27.51 -12.84
N ASN A 9 5.75 -27.01 -13.21
CA ASN A 9 6.56 -27.50 -14.33
C ASN A 9 5.87 -27.37 -15.69
N ILE A 10 5.81 -26.12 -16.17
CA ILE A 10 5.24 -25.75 -17.47
C ILE A 10 6.15 -26.25 -18.60
N ASP A 11 5.60 -27.12 -19.47
CA ASP A 11 6.22 -27.53 -20.73
C ASP A 11 5.53 -26.87 -21.94
N GLU A 12 6.12 -27.00 -23.13
CA GLU A 12 5.60 -26.38 -24.36
C GLU A 12 4.22 -26.91 -24.75
N LEU A 13 3.93 -28.20 -24.50
CA LEU A 13 2.65 -28.81 -24.85
C LEU A 13 1.52 -28.26 -23.97
N LYS A 14 1.77 -28.10 -22.67
CA LYS A 14 0.82 -27.49 -21.73
C LYS A 14 0.54 -26.03 -22.09
N VAL A 15 1.56 -25.26 -22.49
CA VAL A 15 1.36 -23.88 -22.96
C VAL A 15 0.52 -23.85 -24.22
N GLN A 16 0.76 -24.72 -25.19
CA GLN A 16 -0.03 -24.79 -26.43
C GLN A 16 -1.49 -25.18 -26.14
N ALA A 17 -1.72 -26.15 -25.25
CA ALA A 17 -3.06 -26.54 -24.82
C ALA A 17 -3.79 -25.41 -24.10
N PHE A 18 -3.11 -24.69 -23.19
CA PHE A 18 -3.67 -23.53 -22.51
C PHE A 18 -4.01 -22.39 -23.50
N MET A 19 -3.12 -22.10 -24.45
CA MET A 19 -3.37 -21.10 -25.48
C MET A 19 -4.56 -21.48 -26.36
N THR A 20 -4.73 -22.77 -26.68
CA THR A 20 -5.89 -23.26 -27.44
C THR A 20 -7.18 -23.03 -26.66
N ALA A 21 -7.21 -23.42 -25.37
CA ALA A 21 -8.35 -23.19 -24.50
C ALA A 21 -8.67 -21.70 -24.31
N LEU A 22 -7.66 -20.84 -24.19
CA LEU A 22 -7.81 -19.39 -24.10
C LEU A 22 -8.43 -18.81 -25.38
N LEU A 23 -8.01 -19.27 -26.56
CA LEU A 23 -8.60 -18.85 -27.83
C LEU A 23 -10.05 -19.34 -27.99
N ASP A 24 -10.36 -20.53 -27.49
CA ASP A 24 -11.72 -21.05 -27.45
C ASP A 24 -12.61 -20.23 -26.49
N ASP A 25 -12.08 -19.81 -25.34
CA ASP A 25 -12.77 -18.90 -24.42
C ASP A 25 -13.05 -17.53 -25.07
N LEU A 26 -12.12 -16.98 -25.85
CA LEU A 26 -12.36 -15.74 -26.60
C LEU A 26 -13.50 -15.90 -27.62
N ARG A 27 -13.50 -16.99 -28.38
CA ARG A 27 -14.56 -17.31 -29.35
C ARG A 27 -15.90 -17.53 -28.66
N ALA A 28 -15.88 -18.21 -27.51
CA ALA A 28 -17.07 -18.43 -26.69
C ALA A 28 -17.65 -17.10 -26.20
N LEU A 29 -16.82 -16.19 -25.69
CA LEU A 29 -17.25 -14.88 -25.24
C LEU A 29 -17.85 -14.05 -26.40
N ASP A 30 -17.20 -14.04 -27.56
CA ASP A 30 -17.69 -13.35 -28.77
C ASP A 30 -19.07 -13.88 -29.19
N TYR A 31 -19.21 -15.22 -29.26
CA TYR A 31 -20.49 -15.87 -29.54
C TYR A 31 -21.58 -15.48 -28.52
N MET A 32 -21.25 -15.47 -27.22
CA MET A 32 -22.19 -15.12 -26.16
C MET A 32 -22.67 -13.67 -26.25
N ILE A 33 -21.80 -12.75 -26.66
CA ILE A 33 -22.16 -11.35 -26.88
C ILE A 33 -23.11 -11.21 -28.07
N ASP A 34 -22.83 -11.88 -29.19
CA ASP A 34 -23.64 -11.83 -30.41
C ASP A 34 -25.04 -12.46 -30.24
N HIS A 35 -25.18 -13.40 -29.31
CA HIS A 35 -26.43 -14.12 -29.02
C HIS A 35 -27.13 -13.64 -27.74
N ASP A 36 -26.79 -12.44 -27.25
CA ASP A 36 -27.38 -11.82 -26.06
C ASP A 36 -27.43 -12.78 -24.84
N SER A 37 -26.41 -13.62 -24.68
CA SER A 37 -26.32 -14.66 -23.63
C SER A 37 -25.67 -14.16 -22.33
N ILE A 38 -25.43 -12.85 -22.24
CA ILE A 38 -24.86 -12.17 -21.08
C ILE A 38 -25.90 -11.17 -20.57
N GLU A 39 -26.10 -11.13 -19.25
CA GLU A 39 -27.07 -10.26 -18.61
C GLU A 39 -26.85 -8.78 -18.98
N SER A 40 -27.94 -8.08 -19.28
CA SER A 40 -27.94 -6.69 -19.72
C SER A 40 -29.06 -5.91 -19.01
N GLY A 41 -28.94 -4.58 -18.96
CA GLY A 41 -29.98 -3.70 -18.41
C GLY A 41 -30.09 -3.69 -16.88
N VAL A 42 -29.11 -4.27 -16.18
CA VAL A 42 -28.99 -4.21 -14.71
C VAL A 42 -27.61 -3.70 -14.35
N HIS A 43 -27.57 -2.68 -13.50
CA HIS A 43 -26.33 -2.20 -12.90
C HIS A 43 -26.26 -2.72 -11.48
N ARG A 44 -25.22 -3.51 -11.20
CA ARG A 44 -24.85 -3.94 -9.86
C ARG A 44 -23.53 -3.29 -9.47
N ILE A 45 -23.40 -2.98 -8.20
CA ILE A 45 -22.17 -2.54 -7.57
C ILE A 45 -21.68 -3.58 -6.57
N GLY A 46 -20.38 -3.84 -6.58
CA GLY A 46 -19.70 -4.66 -5.59
C GLY A 46 -18.33 -4.06 -5.27
N ALA A 47 -17.63 -4.64 -4.31
CA ALA A 47 -16.27 -4.25 -4.00
C ALA A 47 -15.41 -5.42 -3.53
N GLU A 48 -14.11 -5.26 -3.64
CA GLU A 48 -13.10 -6.10 -2.98
C GLU A 48 -12.32 -5.21 -1.99
N GLN A 49 -12.22 -5.66 -0.74
CA GLN A 49 -11.51 -4.96 0.33
C GLN A 49 -10.22 -5.70 0.65
N GLU A 50 -9.09 -5.06 0.42
CA GLU A 50 -7.80 -5.50 0.95
C GLU A 50 -7.46 -4.76 2.25
N MET A 51 -6.78 -5.44 3.17
CA MET A 51 -6.47 -4.92 4.51
C MET A 51 -5.13 -5.44 5.03
N PHE A 52 -4.54 -4.71 5.98
CA PHE A 52 -3.34 -5.13 6.70
C PHE A 52 -3.69 -5.71 8.06
N LEU A 53 -3.08 -6.83 8.41
CA LEU A 53 -2.99 -7.29 9.80
C LEU A 53 -1.80 -6.61 10.47
N VAL A 54 -2.00 -6.08 11.67
CA VAL A 54 -0.97 -5.37 12.43
C VAL A 54 -0.82 -5.95 13.84
N ASP A 55 0.41 -6.02 14.34
CA ASP A 55 0.70 -6.50 15.70
C ASP A 55 0.50 -5.39 16.75
N ARG A 56 0.79 -5.67 18.03
CA ARG A 56 0.78 -4.65 19.11
C ARG A 56 1.78 -3.51 18.91
N SER A 57 2.80 -3.71 18.09
CA SER A 57 3.74 -2.65 17.68
C SER A 57 3.25 -1.86 16.46
N LEU A 58 2.05 -2.17 15.96
CA LEU A 58 1.45 -1.63 14.74
C LEU A 58 2.30 -1.90 13.50
N ARG A 59 3.08 -2.99 13.50
CA ARG A 59 3.86 -3.50 12.37
C ARG A 59 3.10 -4.65 11.69
N PRO A 60 3.45 -5.04 10.45
CA PRO A 60 2.76 -6.14 9.78
C PRO A 60 2.78 -7.41 10.62
N ALA A 61 1.60 -8.00 10.85
CA ALA A 61 1.45 -9.26 11.57
C ALA A 61 1.23 -10.41 10.57
N PRO A 62 2.19 -11.35 10.39
CA PRO A 62 2.09 -12.43 9.41
C PRO A 62 1.15 -13.56 9.88
N LEU A 63 -0.11 -13.22 10.16
CA LEU A 63 -1.14 -14.06 10.79
C LEU A 63 -2.35 -14.35 9.89
N ALA A 64 -2.26 -14.12 8.58
CA ALA A 64 -3.39 -14.23 7.65
C ALA A 64 -4.03 -15.62 7.65
N LEU A 65 -3.25 -16.69 7.72
CA LEU A 65 -3.79 -18.04 7.72
C LEU A 65 -4.50 -18.37 9.04
N GLU A 66 -3.91 -17.96 10.15
CA GLU A 66 -4.44 -18.12 11.49
C GLU A 66 -5.77 -17.37 11.65
N VAL A 67 -5.84 -16.15 11.12
CA VAL A 67 -7.06 -15.35 11.09
C VAL A 67 -8.11 -15.97 10.17
N LEU A 68 -7.73 -16.42 8.97
CA LEU A 68 -8.65 -17.09 8.04
C LEU A 68 -9.22 -18.39 8.59
N ASP A 69 -8.43 -19.19 9.30
CA ASP A 69 -8.90 -20.43 9.94
C ASP A 69 -9.96 -20.16 11.02
N GLY A 70 -9.86 -19.00 11.70
CA GLY A 70 -10.87 -18.51 12.64
C GLY A 70 -12.12 -17.95 11.95
N LEU A 71 -11.98 -17.41 10.74
CA LEU A 71 -13.07 -16.84 9.94
C LEU A 71 -13.81 -17.94 9.15
N LYS A 72 -15.05 -18.25 9.55
CA LYS A 72 -15.90 -19.23 8.84
C LYS A 72 -16.70 -18.62 7.69
N ASP A 73 -16.11 -17.67 6.98
CA ASP A 73 -16.77 -16.90 5.92
C ASP A 73 -15.97 -16.98 4.62
N SER A 74 -16.61 -17.52 3.58
CA SER A 74 -16.00 -17.76 2.27
C SER A 74 -15.72 -16.49 1.46
N ARG A 75 -16.19 -15.32 1.93
CA ARG A 75 -15.87 -14.02 1.34
C ARG A 75 -14.40 -13.64 1.55
N PHE A 76 -13.76 -14.15 2.60
CA PHE A 76 -12.35 -13.88 2.86
C PHE A 76 -11.43 -14.80 2.08
N THR A 77 -10.28 -14.28 1.66
CA THR A 77 -9.23 -15.05 1.02
C THR A 77 -7.84 -14.51 1.35
N THR A 78 -6.83 -15.27 0.95
CA THR A 78 -5.42 -14.88 1.16
C THR A 78 -4.98 -13.89 0.12
N GLU A 79 -4.02 -13.04 0.50
CA GLU A 79 -3.21 -12.24 -0.43
C GLU A 79 -1.76 -12.75 -0.51
N ILE A 80 -0.91 -12.09 -1.29
CA ILE A 80 0.50 -12.47 -1.52
C ILE A 80 1.26 -12.66 -0.20
N ALA A 81 1.11 -11.72 0.75
CA ALA A 81 1.77 -11.80 2.04
C ALA A 81 0.84 -12.29 3.15
N ARG A 82 1.46 -12.92 4.16
CA ARG A 82 0.80 -13.41 5.38
C ARG A 82 0.26 -12.30 6.27
N PHE A 83 0.54 -11.04 5.98
CA PHE A 83 0.00 -9.90 6.73
C PHE A 83 -1.08 -9.14 5.95
N ASN A 84 -1.53 -9.67 4.81
CA ASN A 84 -2.65 -9.12 4.05
C ASN A 84 -3.81 -10.11 3.98
N LEU A 85 -5.02 -9.55 3.98
CA LEU A 85 -6.27 -10.28 3.75
C LEU A 85 -7.10 -9.55 2.70
N GLU A 86 -7.91 -10.31 1.96
CA GLU A 86 -8.89 -9.78 1.01
C GLU A 86 -10.29 -10.28 1.40
N ALA A 87 -11.30 -9.41 1.29
CA ALA A 87 -12.71 -9.78 1.40
C ALA A 87 -13.49 -9.35 0.15
N ASN A 88 -14.28 -10.27 -0.41
CA ASN A 88 -15.14 -10.01 -1.58
C ASN A 88 -16.57 -9.69 -1.08
N LEU A 89 -17.07 -8.49 -1.37
CA LEU A 89 -18.38 -8.05 -0.92
C LEU A 89 -19.50 -8.59 -1.81
N THR A 90 -20.69 -8.69 -1.24
CA THR A 90 -21.90 -9.11 -1.95
C THR A 90 -22.27 -8.09 -3.04
N PRO A 91 -22.40 -8.49 -4.32
CA PRO A 91 -22.88 -7.59 -5.36
C PRO A 91 -24.34 -7.19 -5.12
N ARG A 92 -24.64 -5.89 -5.20
CA ARG A 92 -25.98 -5.32 -4.98
C ARG A 92 -26.45 -4.58 -6.22
N VAL A 93 -27.75 -4.54 -6.47
CA VAL A 93 -28.29 -3.65 -7.50
C VAL A 93 -28.00 -2.20 -7.09
N LEU A 94 -27.55 -1.38 -8.03
CA LEU A 94 -27.25 0.04 -7.81
C LEU A 94 -28.56 0.83 -7.73
N ASN A 95 -29.22 0.80 -6.57
CA ASN A 95 -30.43 1.54 -6.25
C ASN A 95 -30.67 1.52 -4.72
N ASN A 96 -31.70 2.23 -4.26
CA ASN A 96 -32.13 2.29 -2.85
C ASN A 96 -30.93 2.55 -1.91
N CYS A 97 -30.81 1.79 -0.82
CA CYS A 97 -29.76 1.88 0.20
C CYS A 97 -28.47 1.09 -0.12
N CYS A 98 -28.15 0.84 -1.40
CA CYS A 98 -27.06 -0.08 -1.75
C CYS A 98 -25.70 0.29 -1.15
N PHE A 99 -25.44 1.57 -0.88
CA PHE A 99 -24.19 2.03 -0.27
C PHE A 99 -24.20 1.88 1.25
N THR A 100 -25.32 2.22 1.91
CA THR A 100 -25.51 1.91 3.33
C THR A 100 -25.40 0.41 3.60
N ASP A 101 -25.97 -0.44 2.75
CA ASP A 101 -25.85 -1.90 2.90
C ASP A 101 -24.40 -2.37 2.67
N MET A 102 -23.65 -1.72 1.77
CA MET A 102 -22.23 -1.99 1.54
C MET A 102 -21.38 -1.60 2.75
N GLU A 103 -21.60 -0.41 3.31
CA GLU A 103 -20.95 0.07 4.54
C GLU A 103 -21.22 -0.89 5.71
N GLN A 104 -22.45 -1.36 5.89
CA GLN A 104 -22.80 -2.30 6.96
C GLN A 104 -22.11 -3.67 6.81
N GLU A 105 -22.04 -4.17 5.57
CA GLU A 105 -21.30 -5.41 5.28
C GLU A 105 -19.81 -5.25 5.57
N LEU A 106 -19.19 -4.15 5.15
CA LEU A 106 -17.78 -3.85 5.42
C LEU A 106 -17.50 -3.76 6.93
N ASN A 107 -18.36 -3.07 7.68
CA ASN A 107 -18.21 -2.98 9.14
C ASN A 107 -18.31 -4.34 9.82
N THR A 108 -19.21 -5.21 9.34
CA THR A 108 -19.37 -6.57 9.85
C THR A 108 -18.13 -7.42 9.54
N LEU A 109 -17.67 -7.40 8.27
CA LEU A 109 -16.47 -8.12 7.85
C LEU A 109 -15.23 -7.68 8.64
N LEU A 110 -15.04 -6.37 8.81
CA LEU A 110 -13.89 -5.85 9.56
C LEU A 110 -14.00 -6.18 11.06
N ALA A 111 -15.20 -6.15 11.64
CA ALA A 111 -15.43 -6.56 13.02
C ALA A 111 -15.11 -8.05 13.26
N ASP A 112 -15.50 -8.92 12.31
CA ASP A 112 -15.18 -10.35 12.37
C ASP A 112 -13.66 -10.58 12.32
N VAL A 113 -12.95 -9.90 11.39
CA VAL A 113 -11.49 -9.98 11.29
C VAL A 113 -10.84 -9.48 12.58
N ARG A 114 -11.27 -8.34 13.13
CA ARG A 114 -10.77 -7.80 14.41
C ARG A 114 -10.94 -8.80 15.55
N ALA A 115 -12.13 -9.38 15.70
CA ALA A 115 -12.44 -10.31 16.77
C ALA A 115 -11.58 -11.58 16.73
N VAL A 116 -11.19 -12.05 15.54
CA VAL A 116 -10.27 -13.18 15.40
C VAL A 116 -8.82 -12.74 15.58
N ALA A 117 -8.40 -11.64 14.97
CA ALA A 117 -7.03 -11.12 15.09
C ALA A 117 -6.64 -10.80 16.54
N GLU A 118 -7.58 -10.29 17.35
CA GLU A 118 -7.35 -9.97 18.77
C GLU A 118 -6.93 -11.21 19.59
N GLN A 119 -7.43 -12.40 19.22
CA GLN A 119 -7.05 -13.67 19.86
C GLN A 119 -5.57 -14.02 19.64
N HIS A 120 -4.95 -13.41 18.64
CA HIS A 120 -3.54 -13.57 18.29
C HIS A 120 -2.72 -12.30 18.56
N GLU A 121 -3.23 -11.40 19.42
CA GLU A 121 -2.57 -10.12 19.77
C GLU A 121 -2.34 -9.19 18.57
N ALA A 122 -3.22 -9.26 17.57
CA ALA A 122 -3.19 -8.44 16.37
C ALA A 122 -4.49 -7.64 16.18
N ASP A 123 -4.47 -6.69 15.25
CA ASP A 123 -5.59 -5.89 14.80
C ASP A 123 -5.58 -5.80 13.26
N VAL A 124 -6.58 -5.12 12.68
CA VAL A 124 -6.66 -4.88 11.24
C VAL A 124 -6.80 -3.40 10.93
N LEU A 125 -6.06 -2.96 9.91
CA LEU A 125 -5.96 -1.58 9.50
C LEU A 125 -6.15 -1.43 7.99
N LEU A 126 -6.92 -0.42 7.59
CA LEU A 126 -7.16 -0.05 6.20
C LEU A 126 -6.20 1.07 5.79
N ALA A 127 -5.28 0.80 4.87
CA ALA A 127 -4.36 1.81 4.36
C ALA A 127 -3.78 1.37 3.03
N GLY A 128 -3.66 2.28 2.07
CA GLY A 128 -3.06 1.94 0.79
C GLY A 128 -1.64 1.34 0.93
N ILE A 129 -0.80 1.96 1.76
CA ILE A 129 0.47 1.41 2.21
C ILE A 129 0.52 1.59 3.73
N LEU A 130 0.81 0.52 4.47
CA LEU A 130 0.97 0.60 5.92
C LEU A 130 2.18 1.51 6.27
N PRO A 131 2.00 2.61 7.04
CA PRO A 131 3.10 3.56 7.28
C PRO A 131 4.30 2.99 8.04
N THR A 132 4.07 1.95 8.82
CA THR A 132 5.05 1.22 9.65
C THR A 132 5.71 0.04 8.93
N LEU A 133 5.34 -0.24 7.69
CA LEU A 133 5.93 -1.30 6.86
C LEU A 133 7.40 -0.98 6.56
N CYS A 134 8.26 -1.97 6.77
CA CYS A 134 9.70 -1.91 6.54
C CYS A 134 10.13 -2.90 5.45
N LEU A 135 11.31 -2.66 4.85
CA LEU A 135 11.84 -3.55 3.82
C LEU A 135 12.12 -4.96 4.37
N SER A 136 12.50 -5.06 5.65
CA SER A 136 12.71 -6.32 6.36
C SER A 136 11.47 -7.20 6.47
N ASP A 137 10.27 -6.63 6.28
CA ASP A 137 9.01 -7.39 6.31
C ASP A 137 8.74 -8.10 4.99
N LEU A 138 9.47 -7.75 3.91
CA LEU A 138 9.23 -8.19 2.53
C LEU A 138 10.13 -9.36 2.13
N THR A 139 10.28 -10.32 3.03
CA THR A 139 11.01 -11.58 2.81
C THR A 139 10.06 -12.69 2.39
N LEU A 140 10.60 -13.75 1.79
CA LEU A 140 9.80 -14.92 1.40
C LEU A 140 9.23 -15.70 2.59
N ASP A 141 9.73 -15.49 3.82
CA ASP A 141 9.18 -16.08 5.04
C ASP A 141 7.77 -15.53 5.35
N ASN A 142 7.49 -14.32 4.88
CA ASN A 142 6.19 -13.68 4.96
C ASN A 142 5.32 -13.91 3.73
N LEU A 143 5.78 -14.68 2.72
CA LEU A 143 4.94 -15.08 1.60
C LEU A 143 3.87 -16.07 2.07
N THR A 144 2.63 -15.87 1.65
CA THR A 144 1.57 -16.83 1.92
C THR A 144 1.94 -18.17 1.23
N PRO A 145 1.93 -19.30 1.96
CA PRO A 145 2.42 -20.60 1.46
C PRO A 145 1.43 -21.30 0.51
N MET A 146 0.95 -20.59 -0.51
CA MET A 146 0.11 -21.10 -1.59
C MET A 146 0.95 -21.29 -2.85
N THR A 147 0.78 -22.43 -3.53
CA THR A 147 1.49 -22.74 -4.78
C THR A 147 1.42 -21.61 -5.81
N ARG A 148 0.25 -20.97 -5.95
CA ARG A 148 0.03 -19.89 -6.92
C ARG A 148 0.99 -18.72 -6.74
N TYR A 149 1.32 -18.35 -5.50
CA TYR A 149 2.18 -17.18 -5.23
C TYR A 149 3.65 -17.47 -5.48
N HIS A 150 4.11 -18.67 -5.10
CA HIS A 150 5.46 -19.13 -5.45
C HIS A 150 5.65 -19.23 -6.97
N GLU A 151 4.64 -19.73 -7.68
CA GLU A 151 4.67 -19.83 -9.14
C GLU A 151 4.65 -18.46 -9.83
N LEU A 152 3.81 -17.54 -9.34
CA LEU A 152 3.79 -16.17 -9.85
C LEU A 152 5.14 -15.47 -9.65
N ASN A 153 5.72 -15.54 -8.44
CA ASN A 153 7.04 -15.00 -8.14
C ASN A 153 8.11 -15.59 -9.08
N ARG A 154 8.12 -16.92 -9.24
CA ARG A 154 9.05 -17.60 -10.15
C ARG A 154 8.89 -17.14 -11.59
N ALA A 155 7.67 -17.02 -12.08
CA ALA A 155 7.38 -16.67 -13.47
C ALA A 155 7.81 -15.23 -13.79
N ILE A 156 7.49 -14.26 -12.91
CA ILE A 156 7.85 -12.85 -13.11
C ILE A 156 9.37 -12.66 -13.01
N THR A 157 10.02 -13.20 -11.97
CA THR A 157 11.47 -13.08 -11.79
C THR A 157 12.23 -13.72 -12.95
N ARG A 158 11.76 -14.87 -13.46
CA ARG A 158 12.33 -15.52 -14.65
C ARG A 158 12.15 -14.68 -15.92
N ALA A 159 10.98 -14.06 -16.11
CA ALA A 159 10.70 -13.21 -17.26
C ALA A 159 11.57 -11.94 -17.28
N ARG A 160 11.78 -11.34 -16.10
CA ARG A 160 12.61 -10.13 -15.95
C ARG A 160 14.10 -10.41 -16.18
N GLY A 161 14.62 -11.53 -15.67
CA GLY A 161 16.02 -11.94 -15.86
C GLY A 161 17.04 -11.14 -15.02
N GLY A 162 16.63 -10.59 -13.88
CA GLY A 162 17.44 -9.82 -12.95
C GLY A 162 16.58 -9.18 -11.86
N PRO A 163 17.19 -8.46 -10.89
CA PRO A 163 16.43 -7.81 -9.82
C PRO A 163 15.48 -6.72 -10.34
N PHE A 164 14.43 -6.48 -9.55
CA PHE A 164 13.54 -5.34 -9.69
C PHE A 164 14.26 -4.09 -9.21
N SER A 165 14.33 -3.08 -10.07
CA SER A 165 14.86 -1.76 -9.73
C SER A 165 13.69 -0.82 -9.60
N ILE A 166 13.50 -0.29 -8.40
CA ILE A 166 12.40 0.59 -8.05
C ILE A 166 12.98 1.96 -7.76
N HIS A 167 12.50 2.94 -8.51
CA HIS A 167 12.87 4.33 -8.33
C HIS A 167 11.63 5.19 -8.29
N ILE A 168 11.35 5.75 -7.11
CA ILE A 168 10.19 6.61 -6.89
C ILE A 168 10.68 7.90 -6.27
N LYS A 169 10.32 9.01 -6.90
CA LYS A 169 10.65 10.36 -6.46
C LYS A 169 9.40 11.10 -6.04
N GLY A 170 9.38 11.58 -4.80
CA GLY A 170 8.38 12.50 -4.24
C GLY A 170 9.06 13.64 -3.49
N LEU A 171 8.61 13.90 -2.26
CA LEU A 171 9.30 14.84 -1.36
C LEU A 171 10.66 14.29 -0.91
N ASP A 172 10.69 12.99 -0.64
CA ASP A 172 11.90 12.19 -0.48
C ASP A 172 12.11 11.33 -1.75
N GLU A 173 13.21 10.59 -1.78
CA GLU A 173 13.56 9.68 -2.89
C GLU A 173 13.76 8.26 -2.35
N LEU A 174 13.22 7.29 -3.09
CA LEU A 174 13.42 5.86 -2.86
C LEU A 174 14.08 5.26 -4.10
N GLN A 175 15.23 4.63 -3.88
CA GLN A 175 15.93 3.83 -4.88
C GLN A 175 16.38 2.53 -4.22
N ILE A 176 15.75 1.42 -4.63
CA ILE A 176 16.05 0.09 -4.09
C ILE A 176 16.09 -0.94 -5.20
N GLU A 177 16.85 -2.00 -4.95
CA GLU A 177 16.76 -3.24 -5.70
C GLU A 177 16.15 -4.32 -4.83
N HIS A 178 15.33 -5.18 -5.42
CA HIS A 178 14.67 -6.29 -4.74
C HIS A 178 14.53 -7.46 -5.71
N ASP A 179 14.49 -8.69 -5.23
CA ASP A 179 14.64 -9.90 -6.03
C ASP A 179 13.38 -10.78 -6.11
N ASN A 180 12.28 -10.34 -5.51
CA ASN A 180 11.06 -11.12 -5.43
C ASN A 180 9.78 -10.25 -5.47
N LEU A 181 8.62 -10.90 -5.56
CA LEU A 181 7.34 -10.21 -5.72
C LEU A 181 6.78 -9.62 -4.41
N MET A 182 7.41 -9.83 -3.25
CA MET A 182 6.88 -9.36 -1.96
C MET A 182 6.66 -7.84 -1.93
N MET A 183 7.33 -7.07 -2.77
CA MET A 183 7.07 -5.63 -2.88
C MET A 183 5.61 -5.30 -3.24
N GLU A 184 4.90 -6.21 -3.93
CA GLU A 184 3.47 -6.04 -4.20
C GLU A 184 2.63 -6.03 -2.92
N SER A 185 3.02 -6.78 -1.89
CA SER A 185 2.30 -6.83 -0.61
C SER A 185 2.29 -5.50 0.17
N CYS A 186 3.06 -4.51 -0.28
CA CYS A 186 2.95 -3.16 0.23
C CYS A 186 1.63 -2.49 -0.14
N ASN A 187 0.95 -2.96 -1.18
CA ASN A 187 -0.21 -2.31 -1.77
C ASN A 187 -1.49 -2.99 -1.29
N THR A 188 -2.39 -2.24 -0.67
CA THR A 188 -3.79 -2.67 -0.51
C THR A 188 -4.75 -1.68 -1.14
N SER A 189 -5.87 -2.18 -1.64
CA SER A 189 -6.87 -1.46 -2.43
C SER A 189 -8.29 -1.69 -1.94
N PHE A 190 -9.15 -0.73 -2.27
CA PHE A 190 -10.60 -0.89 -2.24
C PHE A 190 -11.09 -0.87 -3.68
N GLN A 191 -11.31 -2.04 -4.25
CA GLN A 191 -11.59 -2.19 -5.68
C GLN A 191 -13.10 -2.15 -5.91
N ILE A 192 -13.59 -1.28 -6.80
CA ILE A 192 -15.03 -1.12 -7.06
C ILE A 192 -15.41 -1.84 -8.35
N HIS A 193 -16.49 -2.62 -8.32
CA HIS A 193 -17.00 -3.37 -9.45
C HIS A 193 -18.33 -2.79 -9.88
N VAL A 194 -18.45 -2.40 -11.16
CA VAL A 194 -19.72 -1.96 -11.75
C VAL A 194 -20.09 -2.91 -12.88
N GLN A 195 -21.26 -3.53 -12.79
CA GLN A 195 -21.82 -4.35 -13.87
C GLN A 195 -22.28 -3.48 -15.04
N VAL A 196 -21.95 -3.92 -16.25
CA VAL A 196 -22.22 -3.21 -17.50
C VAL A 196 -22.78 -4.16 -18.55
N SER A 197 -23.66 -3.63 -19.40
CA SER A 197 -24.19 -4.38 -20.53
C SER A 197 -23.10 -4.63 -21.58
N PRO A 198 -23.05 -5.79 -22.26
CA PRO A 198 -22.04 -6.09 -23.27
C PRO A 198 -21.96 -5.06 -24.40
N ARG A 199 -23.11 -4.57 -24.86
CA ARG A 199 -23.21 -3.59 -25.96
C ARG A 199 -22.72 -2.19 -25.57
N GLU A 200 -22.70 -1.87 -24.28
CA GLU A 200 -22.28 -0.58 -23.73
C GLU A 200 -20.86 -0.62 -23.16
N PHE A 201 -20.24 -1.81 -23.14
CA PHE A 201 -18.98 -2.06 -22.43
C PHE A 201 -17.87 -1.09 -22.83
N ALA A 202 -17.66 -0.87 -24.13
CA ALA A 202 -16.58 0.00 -24.61
C ALA A 202 -16.77 1.45 -24.14
N ALA A 203 -17.99 1.98 -24.23
CA ALA A 203 -18.31 3.33 -23.77
C ALA A 203 -18.15 3.45 -22.25
N ALA A 204 -18.70 2.50 -21.49
CA ALA A 204 -18.59 2.47 -20.04
C ALA A 204 -17.13 2.35 -19.56
N TYR A 205 -16.31 1.53 -20.24
CA TYR A 205 -14.88 1.39 -19.95
C TYR A 205 -14.12 2.68 -20.21
N ASN A 206 -14.41 3.38 -21.31
CA ASN A 206 -13.80 4.68 -21.59
C ASN A 206 -14.22 5.74 -20.56
N VAL A 207 -15.47 5.71 -20.09
CA VAL A 207 -15.92 6.58 -18.99
C VAL A 207 -15.16 6.25 -17.71
N ALA A 208 -15.07 4.97 -17.34
CA ALA A 208 -14.30 4.53 -16.16
C ALA A 208 -12.87 5.07 -16.19
N GLN A 209 -12.18 4.91 -17.33
CA GLN A 209 -10.84 5.44 -17.55
C GLN A 209 -10.75 6.98 -17.39
N ALA A 210 -11.69 7.73 -17.98
CA ALA A 210 -11.70 9.19 -17.86
C ALA A 210 -11.92 9.68 -16.43
N ILE A 211 -12.82 9.03 -15.68
CA ILE A 211 -13.18 9.47 -14.32
C ILE A 211 -12.25 8.92 -13.24
N THR A 212 -11.42 7.91 -13.51
CA THR A 212 -10.49 7.37 -12.50
C THR A 212 -9.59 8.47 -11.93
N ALA A 213 -9.11 9.41 -12.75
CA ALA A 213 -8.22 10.49 -12.29
C ALA A 213 -8.87 11.42 -11.24
N PRO A 214 -10.03 12.07 -11.49
CA PRO A 214 -10.67 12.91 -10.48
C PRO A 214 -11.14 12.13 -9.25
N VAL A 215 -11.62 10.88 -9.40
CA VAL A 215 -11.99 10.05 -8.24
C VAL A 215 -10.76 9.74 -7.39
N LEU A 216 -9.65 9.34 -8.03
CA LEU A 216 -8.39 9.08 -7.35
C LEU A 216 -7.85 10.31 -6.62
N ALA A 217 -7.93 11.51 -7.23
CA ALA A 217 -7.47 12.75 -6.62
C ALA A 217 -8.10 13.02 -5.25
N ALA A 218 -9.38 12.66 -5.07
CA ALA A 218 -10.08 12.74 -3.79
C ALA A 218 -9.78 11.55 -2.86
N ALA A 219 -9.37 10.41 -3.39
CA ALA A 219 -9.23 9.14 -2.65
C ALA A 219 -7.81 8.81 -2.18
N VAL A 220 -6.78 9.50 -2.68
CA VAL A 220 -5.36 9.16 -2.40
C VAL A 220 -5.06 8.98 -0.89
N ASN A 221 -4.34 7.89 -0.55
CA ASN A 221 -4.13 7.47 0.83
C ASN A 221 -2.79 6.74 1.08
N SER A 222 -1.78 6.87 0.21
CA SER A 222 -0.50 6.15 0.38
C SER A 222 0.74 7.03 0.12
N PRO A 223 0.96 8.09 0.90
CA PRO A 223 2.06 9.03 0.67
C PRO A 223 3.43 8.56 1.14
N VAL A 224 3.52 7.43 1.84
CA VAL A 224 4.73 6.98 2.52
C VAL A 224 5.02 5.52 2.18
N LEU A 225 6.30 5.21 1.95
CA LEU A 225 6.81 3.85 1.84
C LEU A 225 8.21 3.77 2.48
N PHE A 226 8.45 2.81 3.37
CA PHE A 226 9.72 2.65 4.12
C PHE A 226 10.16 3.95 4.81
N GLY A 227 9.17 4.70 5.30
CA GLY A 227 9.34 6.01 5.91
C GLY A 227 9.89 7.09 4.97
N LYS A 228 9.79 6.95 3.65
CA LYS A 228 10.06 7.98 2.65
C LYS A 228 8.73 8.58 2.18
N ARG A 229 8.64 9.91 2.13
CA ARG A 229 7.47 10.66 1.65
C ARG A 229 7.52 10.75 0.12
N LEU A 230 6.68 10.00 -0.57
CA LEU A 230 6.73 9.81 -2.02
C LEU A 230 5.52 10.48 -2.71
N TRP A 231 4.82 9.78 -3.61
CA TRP A 231 3.62 10.30 -4.28
C TRP A 231 2.44 10.23 -3.32
N HIS A 232 1.44 11.11 -3.43
CA HIS A 232 0.24 11.03 -2.58
C HIS A 232 -0.47 9.67 -2.70
N GLU A 233 -0.39 9.04 -3.86
CA GLU A 233 -0.70 7.63 -4.06
C GLU A 233 0.53 6.86 -4.60
N THR A 234 1.40 6.41 -3.71
CA THR A 234 2.66 5.73 -4.06
C THR A 234 2.44 4.33 -4.61
N ARG A 235 1.34 3.66 -4.24
CA ARG A 235 1.03 2.29 -4.71
C ARG A 235 1.09 2.15 -6.23
N LEU A 236 0.62 3.18 -6.94
CA LEU A 236 0.57 3.17 -8.39
C LEU A 236 1.96 3.07 -9.00
N ALA A 237 2.91 3.88 -8.53
CA ALA A 237 4.29 3.80 -8.96
C ALA A 237 4.94 2.49 -8.49
N LEU A 238 4.69 2.09 -7.24
CA LEU A 238 5.27 0.89 -6.67
C LEU A 238 4.89 -0.36 -7.47
N PHE A 239 3.59 -0.59 -7.69
CA PHE A 239 3.09 -1.74 -8.44
C PHE A 239 3.64 -1.77 -9.88
N GLN A 240 3.67 -0.61 -10.55
CA GLN A 240 4.25 -0.51 -11.89
C GLN A 240 5.71 -0.92 -11.95
N HIS A 241 6.51 -0.62 -10.93
CA HIS A 241 7.92 -0.98 -10.89
C HIS A 241 8.17 -2.41 -10.36
N SER A 242 7.42 -2.83 -9.34
CA SER A 242 7.58 -4.13 -8.66
C SER A 242 7.08 -5.32 -9.48
N ALA A 243 6.11 -5.10 -10.38
CA ALA A 243 5.58 -6.14 -11.25
C ALA A 243 6.02 -6.02 -12.72
N ASP A 244 6.96 -5.13 -13.03
CA ASP A 244 7.50 -4.97 -14.39
C ASP A 244 8.37 -6.18 -14.77
N GLU A 245 7.83 -7.09 -15.57
CA GLU A 245 8.50 -8.31 -16.00
C GLU A 245 9.35 -8.13 -17.26
N ARG A 246 9.37 -6.92 -17.84
CA ARG A 246 10.01 -6.67 -19.14
C ARG A 246 11.54 -6.80 -19.03
N SER A 247 12.11 -7.60 -19.93
CA SER A 247 13.55 -7.60 -20.19
C SER A 247 14.04 -6.25 -20.76
N ARG A 248 15.36 -5.99 -20.69
CA ARG A 248 15.98 -4.78 -21.28
C ARG A 248 15.60 -4.55 -22.74
N THR A 249 15.53 -5.63 -23.53
CA THR A 249 15.13 -5.56 -24.95
C THR A 249 13.67 -5.13 -25.12
N GLN A 250 12.77 -5.59 -24.25
CA GLN A 250 11.35 -5.23 -24.30
C GLN A 250 11.12 -3.78 -23.84
N GLN A 251 11.86 -3.33 -22.82
CA GLN A 251 11.86 -1.93 -22.39
C GLN A 251 12.35 -1.01 -23.50
N ALA A 252 13.43 -1.36 -24.20
CA ALA A 252 13.95 -0.61 -25.34
C ALA A 252 12.98 -0.56 -26.54
N ARG A 253 12.03 -1.49 -26.62
CA ARG A 253 10.95 -1.53 -27.62
C ARG A 253 9.66 -0.86 -27.14
N SER A 254 9.68 -0.24 -25.96
CA SER A 254 8.50 0.39 -25.35
C SER A 254 7.31 -0.55 -25.24
N GLN A 255 7.57 -1.85 -25.00
CA GLN A 255 6.48 -2.79 -24.73
C GLN A 255 5.75 -2.35 -23.46
N PRO A 256 4.40 -2.34 -23.42
CA PRO A 256 3.67 -1.94 -22.23
C PRO A 256 3.92 -2.92 -21.07
N THR A 257 3.77 -2.42 -19.86
CA THR A 257 3.79 -3.19 -18.61
C THR A 257 2.45 -3.88 -18.39
N ARG A 258 2.44 -4.98 -17.63
CA ARG A 258 1.19 -5.61 -17.17
C ARG A 258 0.36 -4.70 -16.29
N VAL A 259 1.02 -3.87 -15.49
CA VAL A 259 0.40 -2.84 -14.65
C VAL A 259 0.32 -1.54 -15.43
N GLY A 260 -0.87 -1.02 -15.69
CA GLY A 260 -0.97 0.21 -16.47
C GLY A 260 -2.36 0.80 -16.62
N PHE A 261 -2.39 2.03 -17.13
CA PHE A 261 -3.63 2.74 -17.44
C PHE A 261 -4.26 2.23 -18.75
N GLY A 262 -3.43 1.82 -19.72
CA GLY A 262 -3.84 1.45 -21.07
C GLY A 262 -3.12 2.30 -22.13
N GLU A 263 -3.43 2.05 -23.40
CA GLU A 263 -2.75 2.68 -24.54
C GLU A 263 -3.68 3.41 -25.51
N ARG A 264 -5.01 3.23 -25.41
CA ARG A 264 -6.00 3.87 -26.27
C ARG A 264 -7.42 3.67 -25.74
N TRP A 265 -8.34 4.52 -26.20
CA TRP A 265 -9.78 4.31 -26.03
C TRP A 265 -10.26 3.03 -26.73
N LEU A 266 -11.21 2.32 -26.12
CA LEU A 266 -11.92 1.21 -26.75
C LEU A 266 -12.93 1.74 -27.77
N LYS A 267 -13.16 1.01 -28.85
CA LYS A 267 -14.04 1.43 -29.95
C LYS A 267 -15.30 0.59 -30.07
N LYS A 268 -15.19 -0.72 -29.86
CA LYS A 268 -16.29 -1.64 -30.22
C LYS A 268 -16.79 -2.47 -29.06
N SER A 269 -15.93 -3.24 -28.41
CA SER A 269 -16.35 -4.23 -27.42
C SER A 269 -15.21 -4.61 -26.47
N ILE A 270 -15.55 -5.36 -25.42
CA ILE A 270 -14.60 -6.02 -24.53
C ILE A 270 -13.61 -6.93 -25.28
N ILE A 271 -14.02 -7.55 -26.39
CA ILE A 271 -13.17 -8.45 -27.19
C ILE A 271 -11.92 -7.71 -27.70
N GLU A 272 -12.07 -6.44 -28.07
CA GLU A 272 -10.95 -5.60 -28.50
C GLU A 272 -9.87 -5.46 -27.41
N LEU A 273 -10.30 -5.26 -26.16
CA LEU A 273 -9.41 -5.15 -25.00
C LEU A 273 -8.69 -6.48 -24.73
N LEU A 274 -9.45 -7.58 -24.69
CA LEU A 274 -8.92 -8.90 -24.37
C LEU A 274 -7.98 -9.42 -25.48
N HIS A 275 -8.30 -9.17 -26.76
CA HIS A 275 -7.40 -9.47 -27.87
C HIS A 275 -6.06 -8.74 -27.76
N ASP A 276 -6.09 -7.46 -27.41
CA ASP A 276 -4.88 -6.65 -27.23
C ASP A 276 -4.02 -7.21 -26.09
N GLN A 277 -4.62 -7.56 -24.96
CA GLN A 277 -3.92 -8.16 -23.82
C GLN A 277 -3.31 -9.53 -24.16
N VAL A 278 -4.08 -10.43 -24.78
CA VAL A 278 -3.61 -11.78 -25.17
C VAL A 278 -2.47 -11.70 -26.18
N THR A 279 -2.50 -10.70 -27.08
CA THR A 279 -1.45 -10.50 -28.08
C THR A 279 -0.16 -9.95 -27.45
N ARG A 280 -0.28 -9.08 -26.45
CA ARG A 280 0.88 -8.38 -25.84
C ARG A 280 1.55 -9.16 -24.73
N PHE A 281 0.78 -9.92 -23.96
CA PHE A 281 1.23 -10.55 -22.72
C PHE A 281 1.20 -12.07 -22.86
N ARG A 282 2.36 -12.70 -22.77
CA ARG A 282 2.46 -14.16 -22.71
C ARG A 282 1.83 -14.67 -21.40
N PRO A 283 1.22 -15.87 -21.38
CA PRO A 283 0.79 -16.47 -20.13
C PRO A 283 1.98 -16.68 -19.17
N ILE A 284 1.83 -16.23 -17.93
CA ILE A 284 2.80 -16.48 -16.84
C ILE A 284 2.27 -17.48 -15.81
N MET A 285 0.95 -17.69 -15.79
CA MET A 285 0.27 -18.76 -15.05
C MET A 285 -0.61 -19.54 -16.01
N ILE A 286 -0.67 -20.86 -15.85
CA ILE A 286 -1.53 -21.73 -16.64
C ILE A 286 -2.27 -22.73 -15.74
N SER A 287 -3.52 -22.99 -16.09
CA SER A 287 -4.34 -24.06 -15.54
C SER A 287 -5.22 -24.56 -16.68
N LEU A 288 -5.13 -25.86 -16.99
CA LEU A 288 -5.88 -26.43 -18.10
C LEU A 288 -7.33 -26.65 -17.67
N PRO A 289 -8.31 -26.18 -18.45
CA PRO A 289 -9.71 -26.35 -18.07
C PRO A 289 -10.11 -27.82 -18.20
N LYS A 290 -11.05 -28.26 -17.36
CA LYS A 290 -11.59 -29.63 -17.41
C LYS A 290 -12.37 -29.91 -18.69
N GLU A 291 -12.93 -28.87 -19.30
CA GLU A 291 -13.77 -28.95 -20.50
C GLU A 291 -13.61 -27.69 -21.36
N SER A 292 -13.82 -27.82 -22.68
CA SER A 292 -13.79 -26.69 -23.61
C SER A 292 -15.04 -25.81 -23.46
N SER A 293 -14.86 -24.49 -23.39
CA SER A 293 -15.95 -23.52 -23.34
C SER A 293 -16.90 -23.59 -24.54
N LEU A 294 -16.38 -23.94 -25.73
CA LEU A 294 -17.21 -24.14 -26.92
C LEU A 294 -18.11 -25.39 -26.80
N GLN A 295 -17.66 -26.44 -26.11
CA GLN A 295 -18.47 -27.63 -25.86
C GLN A 295 -19.58 -27.35 -24.83
N VAL A 296 -19.26 -26.56 -23.79
CA VAL A 296 -20.25 -26.08 -22.81
C VAL A 296 -21.34 -25.26 -23.52
N LEU A 297 -20.95 -24.31 -24.38
CA LEU A 297 -21.90 -23.52 -25.17
C LEU A 297 -22.74 -24.38 -26.13
N ALA A 298 -22.15 -25.39 -26.76
CA ALA A 298 -22.88 -26.29 -27.66
C ALA A 298 -24.00 -27.06 -26.95
N ARG A 299 -23.95 -27.21 -25.62
CA ARG A 299 -25.02 -27.78 -24.79
C ARG A 299 -26.07 -26.76 -24.32
N GLY A 300 -25.89 -25.47 -24.63
CA GLY A 300 -26.73 -24.39 -24.13
C GLY A 300 -26.43 -23.98 -22.69
N GLU A 301 -25.28 -24.38 -22.15
CA GLU A 301 -24.80 -24.02 -20.82
C GLU A 301 -23.90 -22.77 -20.89
N VAL A 302 -23.70 -22.09 -19.75
CA VAL A 302 -22.85 -20.89 -19.66
C VAL A 302 -21.42 -21.27 -19.23
N PRO A 303 -20.39 -21.06 -20.06
CA PRO A 303 -19.01 -21.40 -19.73
C PRO A 303 -18.41 -20.48 -18.67
N SER A 304 -17.44 -20.98 -17.91
CA SER A 304 -16.70 -20.18 -16.91
C SER A 304 -15.64 -19.26 -17.52
N LEU A 305 -15.22 -19.51 -18.76
CA LEU A 305 -14.14 -18.81 -19.47
C LEU A 305 -12.83 -18.75 -18.66
N SER A 306 -12.53 -19.85 -17.96
CA SER A 306 -11.49 -19.89 -16.93
C SER A 306 -10.07 -19.66 -17.47
N SER A 307 -9.76 -20.04 -18.70
CA SER A 307 -8.40 -19.86 -19.25
C SER A 307 -8.18 -18.41 -19.66
N LEU A 308 -9.17 -17.78 -20.28
CA LEU A 308 -9.13 -16.35 -20.61
C LEU A 308 -9.04 -15.48 -19.36
N PHE A 309 -9.87 -15.74 -18.34
CA PHE A 309 -9.87 -14.93 -17.12
C PHE A 309 -8.75 -15.28 -16.14
N LEU A 310 -8.11 -16.45 -16.26
CA LEU A 310 -6.82 -16.72 -15.62
C LEU A 310 -5.70 -15.88 -16.25
N HIS A 311 -5.65 -15.78 -17.58
CA HIS A 311 -4.69 -14.92 -18.27
C HIS A 311 -4.91 -13.44 -17.94
N ASN A 312 -6.15 -12.95 -18.04
CA ASN A 312 -6.51 -11.58 -17.66
C ASN A 312 -6.23 -11.31 -16.18
N GLY A 313 -6.32 -12.30 -15.30
CA GLY A 313 -5.91 -12.19 -13.89
C GLY A 313 -4.41 -11.94 -13.67
N THR A 314 -3.58 -12.12 -14.70
CA THR A 314 -2.13 -11.81 -14.70
C THR A 314 -1.77 -10.53 -15.46
N VAL A 315 -2.78 -9.75 -15.85
CA VAL A 315 -2.64 -8.43 -16.45
C VAL A 315 -3.40 -7.49 -15.52
N TRP A 316 -2.74 -6.45 -15.04
CA TRP A 316 -3.23 -5.62 -13.93
C TRP A 316 -3.50 -4.18 -14.38
N PRO A 317 -4.42 -3.95 -15.33
CA PRO A 317 -4.80 -2.60 -15.71
C PRO A 317 -5.59 -1.94 -14.57
N TRP A 318 -5.47 -0.62 -14.40
CA TRP A 318 -6.17 0.10 -13.33
C TRP A 318 -7.70 0.04 -13.44
N ASN A 319 -8.22 -0.11 -14.65
CA ASN A 319 -9.59 -0.54 -14.90
C ASN A 319 -9.56 -1.90 -15.61
N ARG A 320 -10.10 -2.95 -14.99
CA ARG A 320 -10.05 -4.32 -15.49
C ARG A 320 -11.42 -4.78 -15.95
N ALA A 321 -11.44 -5.48 -17.08
CA ALA A 321 -12.62 -6.18 -17.55
C ALA A 321 -12.76 -7.50 -16.80
N CYS A 322 -13.93 -7.76 -16.25
CA CYS A 322 -14.22 -8.93 -15.45
C CYS A 322 -15.44 -9.66 -16.00
N TYR A 323 -15.36 -10.98 -16.00
CA TYR A 323 -16.47 -11.88 -16.30
C TYR A 323 -16.73 -12.77 -15.09
N GLY A 324 -17.99 -13.06 -14.84
CA GLY A 324 -18.39 -14.01 -13.82
C GLY A 324 -19.69 -14.70 -14.19
N VAL A 325 -19.92 -15.87 -13.60
CA VAL A 325 -21.18 -16.60 -13.71
C VAL A 325 -21.78 -16.70 -12.32
N GLN A 326 -23.00 -16.19 -12.14
CA GLN A 326 -23.72 -16.27 -10.87
C GLN A 326 -25.10 -16.86 -11.13
N ASN A 327 -25.44 -17.94 -10.41
CA ASN A 327 -26.72 -18.65 -10.59
C ASN A 327 -26.98 -19.06 -12.05
N GLY A 328 -25.93 -19.46 -12.78
CA GLY A 328 -26.02 -19.83 -14.20
C GLY A 328 -26.13 -18.66 -15.18
N VAL A 329 -26.06 -17.41 -14.71
CA VAL A 329 -26.15 -16.21 -15.53
C VAL A 329 -24.76 -15.56 -15.69
N ALA A 330 -24.35 -15.33 -16.93
CA ALA A 330 -23.12 -14.62 -17.25
C ALA A 330 -23.29 -13.11 -17.05
N GLN A 331 -22.27 -12.47 -16.48
CA GLN A 331 -22.23 -11.04 -16.22
C GLN A 331 -20.86 -10.45 -16.56
N LEU A 332 -20.87 -9.22 -17.10
CA LEU A 332 -19.67 -8.42 -17.35
C LEU A 332 -19.59 -7.24 -16.39
N ARG A 333 -18.38 -6.99 -15.89
CA ARG A 333 -18.11 -5.93 -14.91
C ARG A 333 -16.85 -5.18 -15.30
N ILE A 334 -16.82 -3.90 -14.95
CA ILE A 334 -15.60 -3.09 -14.92
C ILE A 334 -15.18 -2.98 -13.46
N GLU A 335 -13.94 -3.36 -13.19
CA GLU A 335 -13.32 -3.28 -11.87
C GLU A 335 -12.32 -2.13 -11.85
N ASN A 336 -12.57 -1.11 -11.03
CA ASN A 336 -11.64 -0.02 -10.76
C ASN A 336 -10.73 -0.43 -9.59
N ARG A 337 -9.43 -0.58 -9.87
CA ARG A 337 -8.39 -1.07 -8.95
C ARG A 337 -7.48 0.04 -8.42
N ALA A 338 -7.70 1.27 -8.87
CA ALA A 338 -6.80 2.38 -8.58
C ALA A 338 -6.95 2.94 -7.17
N LEU A 339 -8.11 2.72 -6.53
CA LEU A 339 -8.40 3.33 -5.24
C LEU A 339 -7.72 2.56 -4.10
N PRO A 340 -7.08 3.27 -3.16
CA PRO A 340 -6.45 2.65 -2.00
C PRO A 340 -7.48 2.14 -1.00
N SER A 341 -7.07 1.19 -0.16
CA SER A 341 -7.77 0.87 1.08
C SER A 341 -7.71 2.05 2.07
N GLY A 342 -8.77 2.23 2.84
CA GLY A 342 -8.97 3.32 3.79
C GLY A 342 -9.18 4.69 3.13
N PRO A 343 -9.13 5.80 3.90
CA PRO A 343 -8.74 5.88 5.32
C PRO A 343 -9.75 5.26 6.28
N THR A 344 -11.03 5.22 5.92
CA THR A 344 -12.11 4.53 6.66
C THR A 344 -13.08 3.86 5.69
N ILE A 345 -13.91 2.95 6.21
CA ILE A 345 -15.00 2.33 5.45
C ILE A 345 -15.93 3.39 4.86
N VAL A 346 -16.29 4.44 5.62
CA VAL A 346 -17.21 5.46 5.12
C VAL A 346 -16.57 6.30 4.00
N ASP A 347 -15.25 6.52 4.06
CA ASP A 347 -14.50 7.18 2.99
C ASP A 347 -14.42 6.30 1.72
N GLU A 348 -14.22 4.99 1.87
CA GLU A 348 -14.21 4.00 0.77
C GLU A 348 -15.57 3.94 0.05
N VAL A 349 -16.66 3.84 0.82
CA VAL A 349 -18.02 3.83 0.27
C VAL A 349 -18.38 5.19 -0.35
N ALA A 350 -17.90 6.31 0.21
CA ALA A 350 -18.03 7.62 -0.41
C ALA A 350 -17.36 7.69 -1.78
N ASN A 351 -16.16 7.12 -1.92
CA ASN A 351 -15.47 7.02 -3.20
C ASN A 351 -16.25 6.14 -4.20
N ALA A 352 -16.84 5.03 -3.73
CA ALA A 352 -17.68 4.15 -4.56
C ALA A 352 -18.95 4.84 -5.06
N ALA A 353 -19.64 5.59 -4.19
CA ALA A 353 -20.82 6.36 -4.57
C ALA A 353 -20.48 7.44 -5.61
N PHE A 354 -19.36 8.14 -5.42
CA PHE A 354 -18.89 9.14 -6.38
C PHE A 354 -18.55 8.52 -7.75
N PHE A 355 -17.78 7.43 -7.76
CA PHE A 355 -17.45 6.71 -9.00
C PHE A 355 -18.71 6.18 -9.72
N ALA A 356 -19.63 5.52 -9.00
CA ALA A 356 -20.84 4.95 -9.57
C ALA A 356 -21.79 6.02 -10.12
N GLY A 357 -21.97 7.14 -9.42
CA GLY A 357 -22.76 8.26 -9.90
C GLY A 357 -22.24 8.82 -11.22
N LEU A 358 -20.91 8.98 -11.33
CA LEU A 358 -20.27 9.43 -12.56
C LEU A 358 -20.39 8.43 -13.71
N MET A 359 -20.26 7.13 -13.43
CA MET A 359 -20.43 6.07 -14.44
C MET A 359 -21.81 6.13 -15.10
N ILE A 360 -22.85 6.50 -14.36
CA ILE A 360 -24.22 6.62 -14.87
C ILE A 360 -24.44 7.95 -15.59
N ALA A 361 -24.01 9.08 -15.02
CA ALA A 361 -24.35 10.41 -15.54
C ALA A 361 -23.50 10.88 -16.74
N LEU A 362 -22.20 10.53 -16.77
CA LEU A 362 -21.29 11.06 -17.80
C LEU A 362 -21.71 10.73 -19.25
N PRO A 363 -22.12 9.48 -19.58
CA PRO A 363 -22.55 9.15 -20.93
C PRO A 363 -23.71 10.02 -21.42
N GLU A 364 -24.66 10.38 -20.55
CA GLU A 364 -25.81 11.20 -20.90
C GLU A 364 -25.40 12.67 -21.11
N GLU A 365 -24.53 13.21 -20.26
CA GLU A 365 -24.10 14.61 -20.33
C GLU A 365 -23.17 14.88 -21.53
N TYR A 366 -22.18 14.02 -21.76
CA TYR A 366 -21.10 14.29 -22.72
C TYR A 366 -21.14 13.39 -23.97
N GLY A 367 -21.95 12.33 -23.98
CA GLY A 367 -21.95 11.33 -25.04
C GLY A 367 -20.67 10.51 -25.06
N ASP A 368 -20.09 10.32 -26.25
CA ASP A 368 -18.83 9.58 -26.42
C ASP A 368 -17.62 10.38 -25.92
N ILE A 369 -17.17 10.05 -24.72
CA ILE A 369 -16.01 10.69 -24.08
C ILE A 369 -14.73 10.59 -24.91
N SER A 370 -14.57 9.54 -25.72
CA SER A 370 -13.36 9.32 -26.53
C SER A 370 -13.19 10.36 -27.64
N SER A 371 -14.26 11.07 -27.98
CA SER A 371 -14.28 12.17 -28.95
C SER A 371 -13.99 13.54 -28.33
N ARG A 372 -14.05 13.65 -26.99
CA ARG A 372 -14.00 14.92 -26.26
C ARG A 372 -12.81 15.06 -25.30
N LEU A 373 -12.22 13.94 -24.89
CA LEU A 373 -11.01 13.89 -24.08
C LEU A 373 -9.99 13.01 -24.79
N SER A 374 -8.78 13.53 -25.02
CA SER A 374 -7.72 12.72 -25.60
C SER A 374 -7.30 11.61 -24.63
N PHE A 375 -6.90 10.45 -25.16
CA PHE A 375 -6.45 9.34 -24.30
C PHE A 375 -5.19 9.72 -23.51
N ASP A 376 -4.28 10.47 -24.13
CA ASP A 376 -3.05 10.93 -23.50
C ASP A 376 -3.35 11.90 -22.34
N ASP A 377 -4.35 12.77 -22.47
CA ASP A 377 -4.80 13.63 -21.38
C ASP A 377 -5.42 12.83 -20.24
N ALA A 378 -6.27 11.83 -20.53
CA ALA A 378 -6.81 10.95 -19.50
C ALA A 378 -5.70 10.21 -18.74
N LYS A 379 -4.69 9.69 -19.46
CA LYS A 379 -3.51 9.02 -18.88
C LYS A 379 -2.65 9.99 -18.08
N ALA A 380 -2.41 11.21 -18.57
CA ALA A 380 -1.65 12.23 -17.87
C ALA A 380 -2.35 12.68 -16.58
N ASN A 381 -3.67 12.89 -16.64
CA ASN A 381 -4.51 13.22 -15.51
C ASN A 381 -4.41 12.17 -14.40
N PHE A 382 -4.42 10.88 -14.76
CA PHE A 382 -4.31 9.78 -13.80
C PHE A 382 -3.02 9.87 -12.99
N PHE A 383 -1.87 10.05 -13.65
CA PHE A 383 -0.59 10.20 -12.95
C PHE A 383 -0.46 11.54 -12.21
N ALA A 384 -1.07 12.61 -12.73
CA ALA A 384 -1.10 13.90 -12.04
C ALA A 384 -1.89 13.80 -10.73
N ALA A 385 -3.07 13.17 -10.74
CA ALA A 385 -3.89 12.92 -9.55
C ALA A 385 -3.15 12.07 -8.51
N ALA A 386 -2.48 10.99 -8.94
CA ALA A 386 -1.68 10.15 -8.05
C ALA A 386 -0.53 10.91 -7.37
N ARG A 387 0.12 11.85 -8.09
CA ARG A 387 1.25 12.62 -7.57
C ARG A 387 0.85 13.81 -6.73
N TYR A 388 -0.25 14.47 -7.08
CA TYR A 388 -0.58 15.81 -6.61
C TYR A 388 -2.01 15.94 -6.06
N ASP A 389 -2.69 14.83 -5.75
CA ASP A 389 -4.00 14.80 -5.09
C ASP A 389 -5.02 15.80 -5.67
N LEU A 390 -5.87 16.38 -4.82
CA LEU A 390 -6.81 17.45 -5.15
C LEU A 390 -6.15 18.71 -5.75
N HIS A 391 -4.83 18.86 -5.60
CA HIS A 391 -4.06 19.97 -6.18
C HIS A 391 -3.64 19.73 -7.64
N ALA A 392 -3.83 18.54 -8.19
CA ALA A 392 -3.51 18.20 -9.56
C ALA A 392 -4.23 19.14 -10.54
N GLN A 393 -3.50 19.63 -11.56
CA GLN A 393 -4.09 20.29 -12.72
C GLN A 393 -4.44 19.21 -13.76
N LEU A 394 -5.70 19.16 -14.16
CA LEU A 394 -6.23 18.17 -15.08
C LEU A 394 -6.61 18.82 -16.40
N ASN A 395 -6.29 18.16 -17.50
CA ASN A 395 -6.81 18.48 -18.82
C ASN A 395 -8.14 17.75 -19.00
N TRP A 396 -9.23 18.47 -18.97
CA TRP A 396 -10.57 17.94 -19.05
C TRP A 396 -11.19 18.13 -20.43
N ILE A 397 -12.45 17.71 -20.53
CA ILE A 397 -13.29 17.76 -21.73
C ILE A 397 -13.16 19.09 -22.46
N ASP A 398 -13.07 19.00 -23.79
CA ASP A 398 -13.00 20.15 -24.70
C ASP A 398 -11.80 21.09 -24.41
N ASN A 399 -10.66 20.49 -24.04
CA ASN A 399 -9.36 21.14 -23.74
C ASN A 399 -9.40 22.13 -22.56
N GLN A 400 -10.30 21.94 -21.60
CA GLN A 400 -10.30 22.75 -20.37
C GLN A 400 -9.16 22.34 -19.45
N SER A 401 -8.43 23.30 -18.88
CA SER A 401 -7.48 23.03 -17.81
C SER A 401 -8.07 23.49 -16.47
N ILE A 402 -8.17 22.58 -15.51
CA ILE A 402 -8.87 22.82 -14.25
C ILE A 402 -8.23 22.02 -13.10
N SER A 403 -8.22 22.58 -11.90
CA SER A 403 -7.76 21.81 -10.72
C SER A 403 -8.72 20.66 -10.40
N ALA A 404 -8.21 19.54 -9.91
CA ALA A 404 -9.04 18.40 -9.50
C ALA A 404 -10.11 18.83 -8.48
N ALA A 405 -9.75 19.64 -7.48
CA ALA A 405 -10.70 20.16 -6.50
C ALA A 405 -11.86 20.96 -7.14
N SER A 406 -11.55 21.90 -8.05
CA SER A 406 -12.56 22.69 -8.75
C SER A 406 -13.42 21.83 -9.66
N LEU A 407 -12.80 20.92 -10.43
CA LEU A 407 -13.51 20.01 -11.31
C LEU A 407 -14.51 19.14 -10.52
N ILE A 408 -14.07 18.59 -9.39
CA ILE A 408 -14.90 17.76 -8.53
C ILE A 408 -16.06 18.57 -7.96
N ARG A 409 -15.78 19.71 -7.33
CA ARG A 409 -16.79 20.54 -6.68
C ARG A 409 -17.81 21.12 -7.65
N ASP A 410 -17.32 21.74 -8.73
CA ASP A 410 -18.14 22.60 -9.58
C ASP A 410 -18.86 21.82 -10.69
N HIS A 411 -18.36 20.63 -11.05
CA HIS A 411 -18.89 19.84 -12.17
C HIS A 411 -19.24 18.39 -11.81
N LEU A 412 -18.30 17.65 -11.21
CA LEU A 412 -18.47 16.19 -11.07
C LEU A 412 -19.37 15.78 -9.90
N LEU A 413 -19.35 16.49 -8.76
CA LEU A 413 -20.27 16.21 -7.65
C LEU A 413 -21.74 16.40 -8.04
N PRO A 414 -22.14 17.51 -8.71
CA PRO A 414 -23.48 17.64 -9.26
C PRO A 414 -23.87 16.49 -10.22
N LEU A 415 -22.96 16.08 -11.11
CA LEU A 415 -23.20 14.99 -12.04
C LEU A 415 -23.32 13.64 -11.34
N ALA A 416 -22.47 13.35 -10.36
CA ALA A 416 -22.55 12.12 -9.57
C ALA A 416 -23.89 12.05 -8.82
N GLN A 417 -24.34 13.17 -8.24
CA GLN A 417 -25.66 13.26 -7.61
C GLN A 417 -26.80 12.96 -8.60
N GLN A 418 -26.73 13.50 -9.83
CA GLN A 418 -27.69 13.21 -10.87
C GLN A 418 -27.70 11.71 -11.23
N GLY A 419 -26.53 11.11 -11.46
CA GLY A 419 -26.43 9.70 -11.83
C GLY A 419 -26.96 8.76 -10.75
N LEU A 420 -26.67 9.03 -9.48
CA LEU A 420 -27.22 8.26 -8.36
C LEU A 420 -28.76 8.41 -8.26
N ARG A 421 -29.31 9.61 -8.51
CA ARG A 421 -30.77 9.80 -8.58
C ARG A 421 -31.40 9.04 -9.74
N GLN A 422 -30.77 9.02 -10.91
CA GLN A 422 -31.22 8.25 -12.07
C GLN A 422 -31.24 6.74 -11.79
N ALA A 423 -30.21 6.27 -11.07
CA ALA A 423 -30.14 4.90 -10.57
C ALA A 423 -31.12 4.60 -9.42
N LYS A 424 -31.89 5.61 -8.95
CA LYS A 424 -32.85 5.50 -7.84
C LYS A 424 -32.20 5.11 -6.52
N VAL A 425 -30.99 5.60 -6.27
CA VAL A 425 -30.33 5.51 -4.96
C VAL A 425 -31.02 6.48 -4.00
N ASP A 426 -31.14 6.07 -2.74
CA ASP A 426 -31.85 6.83 -1.72
C ASP A 426 -31.18 8.17 -1.45
N VAL A 427 -32.00 9.20 -1.23
CA VAL A 427 -31.52 10.58 -1.03
C VAL A 427 -30.62 10.68 0.20
N SER A 428 -30.82 9.84 1.22
CA SER A 428 -29.95 9.74 2.39
C SER A 428 -28.56 9.23 2.04
N ASP A 429 -28.44 8.18 1.24
CA ASP A 429 -27.15 7.63 0.78
C ASP A 429 -26.43 8.69 -0.06
N ILE A 430 -27.14 9.31 -1.01
CA ILE A 430 -26.57 10.38 -1.85
C ILE A 430 -26.03 11.53 -0.99
N GLY A 431 -26.84 12.02 -0.04
CA GLY A 431 -26.47 13.13 0.83
C GLY A 431 -25.28 12.79 1.73
N LYS A 432 -25.28 11.61 2.36
CA LYS A 432 -24.19 11.16 3.24
C LYS A 432 -22.88 11.02 2.47
N TYR A 433 -22.87 10.20 1.43
CA TYR A 433 -21.63 9.79 0.78
C TYR A 433 -21.02 10.87 -0.12
N LEU A 434 -21.85 11.58 -0.90
CA LEU A 434 -21.32 12.69 -1.69
C LEU A 434 -20.97 13.91 -0.82
N GLY A 435 -21.64 14.08 0.32
CA GLY A 435 -21.30 15.11 1.32
C GLY A 435 -19.89 14.92 1.90
N ILE A 436 -19.47 13.66 2.13
CA ILE A 436 -18.09 13.36 2.56
C ILE A 436 -17.08 13.79 1.50
N ILE A 437 -17.33 13.51 0.21
CA ILE A 437 -16.45 13.95 -0.88
C ILE A 437 -16.43 15.48 -0.98
N GLU A 438 -17.59 16.13 -0.84
CA GLU A 438 -17.70 17.59 -0.83
C GLU A 438 -16.85 18.22 0.28
N GLU A 439 -16.99 17.76 1.52
CA GLU A 439 -16.22 18.29 2.64
C GLU A 439 -14.72 17.95 2.51
N ARG A 440 -14.36 16.77 1.99
CA ARG A 440 -12.96 16.41 1.70
C ARG A 440 -12.32 17.37 0.68
N VAL A 441 -13.06 17.74 -0.36
CA VAL A 441 -12.62 18.70 -1.38
C VAL A 441 -12.53 20.11 -0.81
N LYS A 442 -13.50 20.52 0.01
CA LYS A 442 -13.57 21.84 0.64
C LYS A 442 -12.44 22.06 1.64
N THR A 443 -12.16 21.08 2.51
CA THR A 443 -11.06 21.14 3.49
C THR A 443 -9.70 20.83 2.87
N LYS A 444 -9.69 20.24 1.66
CA LYS A 444 -8.49 19.73 0.97
C LYS A 444 -7.72 18.73 1.82
N GLN A 445 -8.44 17.87 2.54
CA GLN A 445 -7.88 16.88 3.44
C GLN A 445 -8.17 15.46 2.95
N THR A 446 -7.32 14.95 2.05
CA THR A 446 -7.26 13.52 1.72
C THR A 446 -6.49 12.75 2.79
N GLY A 447 -6.58 11.42 2.78
CA GLY A 447 -5.76 10.59 3.69
C GLY A 447 -4.27 10.82 3.51
N ALA A 448 -3.81 10.93 2.26
CA ALA A 448 -2.42 11.26 1.98
C ALA A 448 -2.00 12.62 2.55
N ARG A 449 -2.88 13.62 2.44
CA ARG A 449 -2.61 14.98 2.93
C ARG A 449 -2.57 15.02 4.46
N TRP A 450 -3.50 14.33 5.11
CA TRP A 450 -3.53 14.20 6.56
C TRP A 450 -2.24 13.52 7.08
N ILE A 451 -1.83 12.40 6.47
CA ILE A 451 -0.59 11.69 6.83
C ILE A 451 0.62 12.63 6.75
N LEU A 452 0.80 13.32 5.62
CA LEU A 452 1.96 14.20 5.42
C LEU A 452 1.97 15.39 6.37
N LYS A 453 0.81 15.99 6.65
CA LYS A 453 0.70 17.11 7.61
C LYS A 453 0.98 16.66 9.05
N SER A 454 0.44 15.52 9.47
CA SER A 454 0.68 14.94 10.80
C SER A 454 2.15 14.58 10.99
N LEU A 455 2.81 13.96 10.00
CA LEU A 455 4.25 13.68 10.08
C LEU A 455 5.11 14.94 10.18
N ALA A 456 4.73 16.02 9.49
CA ALA A 456 5.42 17.30 9.58
C ALA A 456 5.21 17.98 10.95
N ALA A 457 3.99 17.92 11.50
CA ALA A 457 3.70 18.46 12.83
C ALA A 457 4.43 17.71 13.95
N MET A 458 4.65 16.40 13.76
CA MET A 458 5.38 15.52 14.67
C MET A 458 6.92 15.60 14.56
N GLU A 459 7.50 16.54 13.79
CA GLU A 459 8.96 16.60 13.54
C GLU A 459 9.81 16.64 14.83
N ASN A 460 9.28 17.19 15.93
CA ASN A 460 9.95 17.27 17.22
C ASN A 460 9.93 15.97 18.04
N LEU A 461 9.16 14.95 17.64
CA LEU A 461 9.18 13.64 18.30
C LEU A 461 10.50 12.91 17.95
N GLU A 462 11.23 12.47 18.98
CA GLU A 462 12.46 11.69 18.79
C GLU A 462 12.15 10.33 18.13
N SER A 463 13.05 9.85 17.26
CA SER A 463 12.97 8.64 16.44
C SER A 463 11.92 8.66 15.30
N LYS A 464 12.34 8.16 14.13
CA LYS A 464 11.51 8.07 12.93
C LYS A 464 10.38 7.04 13.10
N ASP A 465 10.69 5.88 13.65
CA ASP A 465 9.76 4.78 13.89
C ASP A 465 8.58 5.22 14.77
N LEU A 466 8.86 5.98 15.84
CA LEU A 466 7.85 6.48 16.75
C LEU A 466 6.79 7.35 16.05
N ARG A 467 7.21 8.22 15.12
CA ARG A 467 6.29 9.05 14.35
C ARG A 467 5.38 8.22 13.45
N TYR A 468 5.90 7.17 12.82
CA TYR A 468 5.10 6.31 11.95
C TYR A 468 4.16 5.41 12.75
N ARG A 469 4.57 4.95 13.94
CA ARG A 469 3.68 4.23 14.84
C ARG A 469 2.57 5.11 15.39
N GLU A 470 2.87 6.34 15.80
CA GLU A 470 1.86 7.31 16.23
C GLU A 470 0.83 7.58 15.13
N LEU A 471 1.33 7.80 13.91
CA LEU A 471 0.49 7.93 12.74
C LEU A 471 -0.44 6.71 12.55
N THR A 472 0.12 5.50 12.56
CA THR A 472 -0.65 4.25 12.39
C THR A 472 -1.65 4.04 13.53
N ALA A 473 -1.29 4.39 14.77
CA ALA A 473 -2.16 4.28 15.94
C ALA A 473 -3.38 5.18 15.80
N ARG A 474 -3.16 6.44 15.40
CA ARG A 474 -4.25 7.39 15.18
C ARG A 474 -5.13 6.98 14.01
N MET A 475 -4.56 6.47 12.91
CA MET A 475 -5.34 5.90 11.80
C MET A 475 -6.25 4.76 12.30
N LEU A 476 -5.72 3.84 13.09
CA LEU A 476 -6.49 2.72 13.66
C LEU A 476 -7.62 3.20 14.57
N HIS A 477 -7.34 4.20 15.41
CA HIS A 477 -8.34 4.78 16.31
C HIS A 477 -9.50 5.42 15.53
N GLU A 478 -9.21 6.32 14.59
CA GLU A 478 -10.22 7.01 13.80
C GLU A 478 -11.03 6.03 12.92
N GLN A 479 -10.39 4.95 12.43
CA GLN A 479 -11.08 3.86 11.74
C GLN A 479 -12.06 3.08 12.62
N LYS A 480 -11.79 2.95 13.91
CA LYS A 480 -12.70 2.30 14.86
C LYS A 480 -13.89 3.19 15.19
N GLU A 481 -13.68 4.51 15.28
CA GLU A 481 -14.75 5.48 15.47
C GLU A 481 -15.61 5.67 14.20
N GLY A 482 -15.05 5.38 13.02
CA GLY A 482 -15.74 5.54 11.74
C GLY A 482 -15.80 7.00 11.27
N THR A 483 -14.98 7.87 11.86
CA THR A 483 -14.87 9.29 11.51
C THR A 483 -14.28 9.44 10.10
N PRO A 484 -14.89 10.21 9.18
CA PRO A 484 -14.31 10.41 7.85
C PRO A 484 -13.04 11.28 7.91
N VAL A 485 -12.09 11.02 7.01
CA VAL A 485 -10.74 11.62 7.08
C VAL A 485 -10.70 13.14 7.05
N HIS A 486 -11.71 13.79 6.49
CA HIS A 486 -11.79 15.25 6.43
C HIS A 486 -12.05 15.90 7.80
N GLU A 487 -12.46 15.13 8.79
CA GLU A 487 -12.68 15.55 10.18
C GLU A 487 -11.50 15.20 11.11
N TRP A 488 -10.56 14.37 10.66
CA TRP A 488 -9.43 13.95 11.50
C TRP A 488 -8.54 15.12 11.87
N GLU A 489 -8.20 15.21 13.15
CA GLU A 489 -7.28 16.25 13.65
C GLU A 489 -5.84 15.94 13.24
N ILE A 490 -5.06 16.98 12.97
CA ILE A 490 -3.62 16.84 12.72
C ILE A 490 -2.93 16.49 14.03
N ILE A 491 -2.11 15.44 14.02
CA ILE A 491 -1.40 14.97 15.22
C ILE A 491 -0.37 16.03 15.65
N GLN A 492 -0.55 16.60 16.84
CA GLN A 492 0.34 17.64 17.41
C GLN A 492 1.34 17.05 18.40
N THR A 493 0.92 16.06 19.19
CA THR A 493 1.71 15.40 20.24
C THR A 493 1.43 13.91 20.22
N ALA A 494 2.42 13.07 20.57
CA ALA A 494 2.19 11.65 20.78
C ALA A 494 1.35 11.46 22.05
N GLU A 495 0.12 10.97 21.92
CA GLU A 495 -0.79 10.69 23.03
C GLU A 495 -0.78 9.18 23.33
N ASP A 496 -0.76 8.80 24.62
CA ASP A 496 -1.15 7.48 25.16
C ASP A 496 -0.80 6.18 24.39
N ILE A 497 0.30 6.16 23.61
CA ILE A 497 0.81 4.90 23.03
C ILE A 497 1.52 4.07 24.09
N ASP A 498 1.27 2.75 24.07
CA ASP A 498 2.11 1.83 24.83
C ASP A 498 3.52 1.76 24.24
N TRP A 499 4.42 2.54 24.84
CA TRP A 499 5.81 2.66 24.40
C TRP A 499 6.59 1.37 24.60
N SER A 500 6.12 0.43 25.42
CA SER A 500 6.82 -0.84 25.68
C SER A 500 7.12 -1.61 24.38
N GLN A 501 6.22 -1.50 23.41
CA GLN A 501 6.31 -2.18 22.13
C GLN A 501 7.26 -1.46 21.14
N SER A 502 7.64 -0.19 21.39
CA SER A 502 8.56 0.60 20.55
C SER A 502 10.04 0.31 20.80
N TYR A 503 10.34 -0.55 21.77
CA TYR A 503 11.69 -0.84 22.22
C TYR A 503 11.92 -2.35 22.31
N GLN A 504 11.32 -3.16 21.43
CA GLN A 504 11.56 -4.60 21.35
C GLN A 504 12.82 -4.95 20.56
N THR A 505 13.09 -4.26 19.46
CA THR A 505 14.26 -4.48 18.61
C THR A 505 15.04 -3.20 18.36
N VAL A 506 16.34 -3.35 18.09
CA VAL A 506 17.26 -2.23 17.83
C VAL A 506 16.75 -1.32 16.70
N GLY A 507 16.21 -1.90 15.62
CA GLY A 507 15.73 -1.17 14.46
C GLY A 507 14.58 -0.19 14.75
N GLN A 508 13.84 -0.38 15.84
CA GLN A 508 12.72 0.50 16.23
C GLN A 508 13.19 1.84 16.81
N PHE A 509 14.42 1.94 17.30
CA PHE A 509 14.87 3.16 17.98
C PHE A 509 16.33 3.54 17.70
N MET A 510 17.03 2.79 16.84
CA MET A 510 18.34 3.18 16.33
C MET A 510 18.27 4.49 15.53
N SER A 511 19.36 5.24 15.55
CA SER A 511 19.55 6.38 14.66
C SER A 511 19.92 5.91 13.26
N THR A 512 19.21 6.40 12.24
CA THR A 512 19.43 6.06 10.82
C THR A 512 19.95 7.24 9.98
N ASP A 513 19.94 8.46 10.53
CA ASP A 513 20.66 9.60 9.96
C ASP A 513 22.11 9.56 10.43
N LEU A 514 22.95 8.88 9.64
CA LEU A 514 24.32 8.57 10.02
C LEU A 514 25.28 9.61 9.47
N PHE A 515 26.19 10.06 10.33
CA PHE A 515 27.34 10.85 9.95
C PHE A 515 28.57 9.94 9.97
N THR A 516 29.11 9.67 8.79
CA THR A 516 30.24 8.76 8.58
C THR A 516 31.47 9.51 8.05
N VAL A 517 32.63 8.87 8.16
CA VAL A 517 33.90 9.31 7.56
C VAL A 517 34.57 8.13 6.83
N ARG A 518 35.52 8.43 5.96
CA ARG A 518 36.43 7.46 5.34
C ARG A 518 37.68 7.26 6.19
N GLU A 519 38.34 6.11 6.02
CA GLU A 519 39.59 5.83 6.75
C GLU A 519 40.74 6.78 6.38
N ASP A 520 40.74 7.31 5.16
CA ASP A 520 41.77 8.24 4.68
C ASP A 520 41.44 9.72 4.99
N ASP A 521 40.25 10.00 5.56
CA ASP A 521 39.88 11.35 5.98
C ASP A 521 40.77 11.84 7.13
N LEU A 522 40.90 13.16 7.24
CA LEU A 522 41.61 13.78 8.35
C LEU A 522 40.85 13.57 9.67
N VAL A 523 41.58 13.32 10.76
CA VAL A 523 40.98 13.21 12.11
C VAL A 523 40.19 14.46 12.49
N ASP A 524 40.62 15.64 12.03
CA ASP A 524 39.93 16.92 12.26
C ASP A 524 38.50 16.93 11.67
N LEU A 525 38.25 16.19 10.58
CA LEU A 525 36.91 16.04 10.04
C LEU A 525 36.03 15.24 10.99
N ALA A 526 36.52 14.11 11.51
CA ALA A 526 35.79 13.31 12.50
C ALA A 526 35.49 14.12 13.77
N ALA A 527 36.46 14.93 14.25
CA ALA A 527 36.26 15.84 15.37
C ALA A 527 35.21 16.92 15.08
N SER A 528 35.24 17.50 13.88
CA SER A 528 34.28 18.52 13.44
C SER A 528 32.87 17.95 13.28
N VAL A 529 32.73 16.73 12.75
CA VAL A 529 31.45 16.02 12.68
C VAL A 529 30.87 15.80 14.07
N MET A 530 31.69 15.35 15.03
CA MET A 530 31.26 15.18 16.43
C MET A 530 30.77 16.49 17.04
N ASP A 531 31.46 17.60 16.81
CA ASP A 531 31.09 18.92 17.31
C ASP A 531 29.81 19.45 16.65
N TRP A 532 29.77 19.51 15.32
CA TRP A 532 28.66 20.06 14.53
C TRP A 532 27.35 19.29 14.67
N ARG A 533 27.44 17.96 14.83
CA ARG A 533 26.28 17.08 14.94
C ARG A 533 25.99 16.65 16.38
N HIS A 534 26.79 17.11 17.33
CA HIS A 534 26.70 16.75 18.75
C HIS A 534 26.69 15.23 19.00
N VAL A 535 27.45 14.48 18.19
CA VAL A 535 27.59 13.02 18.30
C VAL A 535 28.91 12.65 18.96
N ARG A 536 28.97 11.49 19.63
CA ARG A 536 30.19 11.01 20.33
C ARG A 536 30.90 9.86 19.62
N HIS A 537 30.27 9.31 18.58
CA HIS A 537 30.72 8.15 17.84
C HIS A 537 30.49 8.44 16.36
N VAL A 538 31.50 8.23 15.54
CA VAL A 538 31.46 8.43 14.09
C VAL A 538 31.90 7.13 13.44
N PRO A 539 30.98 6.38 12.81
CA PRO A 539 31.32 5.19 12.06
C PRO A 539 32.24 5.51 10.87
N VAL A 540 33.12 4.56 10.55
CA VAL A 540 34.01 4.63 9.38
C VAL A 540 33.56 3.58 8.38
N GLU A 541 33.32 4.01 7.14
CA GLU A 541 32.84 3.12 6.07
C GLU A 541 33.71 3.21 4.81
N ASP A 542 33.75 2.13 4.05
CA ASP A 542 34.34 2.09 2.72
C ASP A 542 33.37 2.55 1.61
N ASP A 543 33.85 2.63 0.37
CA ASP A 543 33.08 3.09 -0.78
C ASP A 543 31.85 2.23 -1.10
N GLU A 544 31.77 1.01 -0.56
CA GLU A 544 30.62 0.13 -0.68
C GLU A 544 29.60 0.26 0.47
N GLY A 545 29.86 1.15 1.44
CA GLY A 545 29.00 1.38 2.62
C GLY A 545 29.16 0.32 3.71
N ARG A 546 30.27 -0.44 3.68
CA ARG A 546 30.58 -1.42 4.71
C ARG A 546 31.27 -0.73 5.87
N LEU A 547 30.88 -1.08 7.08
CA LEU A 547 31.51 -0.60 8.30
C LEU A 547 32.92 -1.21 8.44
N ILE A 548 33.95 -0.37 8.41
CA ILE A 548 35.36 -0.77 8.55
C ILE A 548 36.03 -0.26 9.82
N GLY A 549 35.41 0.71 10.50
CA GLY A 549 35.95 1.26 11.74
C GLY A 549 34.95 2.09 12.53
N LEU A 550 35.38 2.53 13.72
CA LEU A 550 34.63 3.46 14.56
C LEU A 550 35.61 4.40 15.25
N VAL A 551 35.34 5.71 15.16
CA VAL A 551 36.05 6.73 15.94
C VAL A 551 35.13 7.22 17.04
N THR A 552 35.63 7.22 18.28
CA THR A 552 34.90 7.75 19.43
C THR A 552 35.53 9.03 19.93
N HIS A 553 34.74 9.90 20.57
CA HIS A 553 35.25 11.10 21.23
C HIS A 553 36.38 10.76 22.24
N ARG A 554 36.31 9.59 22.88
CA ARG A 554 37.36 9.13 23.79
C ARG A 554 38.69 8.88 23.05
N ASP A 555 38.64 8.36 21.82
CA ASP A 555 39.84 8.12 21.01
C ASP A 555 40.52 9.45 20.64
N LEU A 556 39.72 10.48 20.32
CA LEU A 556 40.21 11.85 20.08
C LEU A 556 40.83 12.48 21.35
N LEU A 557 40.21 12.30 22.52
CA LEU A 557 40.78 12.77 23.79
C LEU A 557 42.09 12.05 24.13
N HIS A 558 42.16 10.75 23.87
CA HIS A 558 43.40 9.98 24.08
C HIS A 558 44.52 10.50 23.18
N LEU A 559 44.23 10.76 21.90
CA LEU A 559 45.18 11.39 20.97
C LEU A 559 45.73 12.72 21.50
N LEU A 560 44.84 13.60 22.00
CA LEU A 560 45.23 14.89 22.59
C LEU A 560 46.08 14.71 23.87
N SER A 561 45.72 13.72 24.71
CA SER A 561 46.39 13.47 26.00
C SER A 561 47.80 12.89 25.88
N GLN A 562 48.09 12.16 24.80
CA GLN A 562 49.44 11.65 24.52
C GLN A 562 50.42 12.75 24.10
N GLY A 563 49.92 13.97 23.91
CA GLY A 563 50.68 15.15 23.58
C GLY A 563 51.19 15.08 22.14
N MET A 564 50.68 15.96 21.28
CA MET A 564 51.37 16.33 20.04
C MET A 564 52.68 17.07 20.41
N ARG A 565 53.68 16.34 20.93
CA ARG A 565 54.99 16.90 21.28
C ARG A 565 55.85 17.18 20.04
N THR A 566 55.40 16.75 18.87
CA THR A 566 55.97 17.09 17.56
C THR A 566 54.84 17.20 16.55
N GLN A 567 54.80 18.27 15.74
CA GLN A 567 53.95 18.30 14.55
C GLN A 567 54.24 17.04 13.73
N PRO A 568 53.26 16.15 13.49
CA PRO A 568 53.52 14.96 12.70
C PRO A 568 53.90 15.39 11.27
N ALA A 569 54.89 14.72 10.68
CA ALA A 569 55.36 15.03 9.32
C ALA A 569 54.29 14.82 8.24
N LYS A 570 53.17 14.17 8.60
CA LYS A 570 52.00 13.91 7.78
C LYS A 570 50.73 14.18 8.63
N PRO A 571 49.65 14.70 8.05
CA PRO A 571 48.37 14.82 8.75
C PRO A 571 47.90 13.45 9.25
N LEU A 572 47.42 13.38 10.50
CA LEU A 572 46.79 12.19 11.07
C LEU A 572 45.47 11.91 10.35
N THR A 573 45.26 10.65 9.96
CA THR A 573 44.01 10.21 9.33
C THR A 573 43.15 9.41 10.30
N VAL A 574 41.89 9.25 9.96
CA VAL A 574 40.93 8.41 10.69
C VAL A 574 41.47 7.00 10.90
N ARG A 575 42.15 6.41 9.90
CA ARG A 575 42.79 5.10 9.99
C ARG A 575 43.77 4.99 11.18
N ASP A 576 44.46 6.07 11.52
CA ASP A 576 45.46 6.07 12.59
C ASP A 576 44.84 5.99 13.99
N VAL A 577 43.53 6.30 14.13
CA VAL A 577 42.84 6.42 15.42
C VAL A 577 41.60 5.53 15.55
N MET A 578 41.06 5.03 14.44
CA MET A 578 39.84 4.22 14.44
C MET A 578 40.05 2.85 15.09
N LYS A 579 38.99 2.32 15.69
CA LYS A 579 38.94 0.91 16.12
C LYS A 579 38.38 0.05 15.00
N THR A 580 38.99 -1.10 14.77
CA THR A 580 38.59 -2.07 13.74
C THR A 580 37.92 -3.33 14.32
N GLU A 581 38.16 -3.62 15.60
CA GLU A 581 37.45 -4.68 16.33
C GLU A 581 36.12 -4.11 16.83
N LEU A 582 35.06 -4.30 16.04
CA LEU A 582 33.76 -3.69 16.27
C LEU A 582 32.76 -4.72 16.82
N GLN A 583 31.98 -4.30 17.80
CA GLN A 583 30.78 -5.00 18.23
C GLN A 583 29.60 -4.42 17.46
N THR A 584 28.94 -5.24 16.66
CA THR A 584 27.80 -4.83 15.83
C THR A 584 26.58 -5.67 16.14
N VAL A 585 25.40 -5.15 15.82
CA VAL A 585 24.11 -5.86 15.92
C VAL A 585 23.34 -5.72 14.62
N SER A 586 22.32 -6.53 14.40
CA SER A 586 21.36 -6.34 13.31
C SER A 586 20.20 -5.44 13.74
N SER A 587 19.45 -4.87 12.80
CA SER A 587 18.23 -4.12 13.12
C SER A 587 17.15 -4.98 13.78
N SER A 588 17.17 -6.29 13.53
CA SER A 588 16.29 -7.29 14.15
C SER A 588 16.74 -7.76 15.53
N THR A 589 17.93 -7.37 16.00
CA THR A 589 18.44 -7.81 17.30
C THR A 589 17.52 -7.32 18.42
N PRO A 590 17.14 -8.20 19.38
CA PRO A 590 16.35 -7.80 20.53
C PRO A 590 17.06 -6.71 21.36
N THR A 591 16.30 -5.72 21.82
CA THR A 591 16.77 -4.59 22.62
C THR A 591 17.53 -5.03 23.87
N LEU A 592 17.04 -6.08 24.54
CA LEU A 592 17.68 -6.62 25.74
C LEU A 592 19.03 -7.26 25.43
N ASP A 593 19.14 -8.00 24.32
CA ASP A 593 20.39 -8.60 23.88
C ASP A 593 21.41 -7.51 23.53
N ALA A 594 20.98 -6.45 22.83
CA ALA A 594 21.83 -5.29 22.55
C ALA A 594 22.33 -4.60 23.82
N LEU A 595 21.47 -4.44 24.85
CA LEU A 595 21.88 -3.92 26.17
C LEU A 595 22.92 -4.82 26.84
N GLU A 596 22.72 -6.14 26.80
CA GLU A 596 23.67 -7.10 27.37
C GLU A 596 25.02 -7.06 26.65
N ILE A 597 25.02 -6.98 25.31
CA ILE A 597 26.23 -6.80 24.51
C ILE A 597 26.95 -5.50 24.91
N MET A 598 26.24 -4.38 25.01
CA MET A 598 26.84 -3.10 25.42
C MET A 598 27.45 -3.18 26.82
N LYS A 599 26.71 -3.77 27.77
CA LYS A 599 27.14 -3.91 29.16
C LYS A 599 28.35 -4.83 29.31
N ASN A 600 28.31 -6.01 28.69
CA ASN A 600 29.37 -7.02 28.82
C ASN A 600 30.68 -6.57 28.15
N ASN A 601 30.58 -5.82 27.05
CA ASN A 601 31.75 -5.32 26.33
C ASN A 601 32.18 -3.90 26.77
N GLY A 602 31.41 -3.25 27.65
CA GLY A 602 31.71 -1.89 28.14
C GLY A 602 31.68 -0.82 27.03
N VAL A 603 30.84 -1.01 26.00
CA VAL A 603 30.75 -0.11 24.84
C VAL A 603 29.55 0.85 24.97
N GLY A 604 29.76 2.10 24.56
CA GLY A 604 28.74 3.17 24.61
C GLY A 604 27.90 3.30 23.33
N CYS A 605 28.25 2.55 22.28
CA CYS A 605 27.44 2.41 21.08
C CYS A 605 27.61 1.03 20.43
N LEU A 606 26.63 0.66 19.60
CA LEU A 606 26.64 -0.47 18.70
C LEU A 606 26.26 0.03 17.29
N PRO A 607 27.18 -0.02 16.32
CA PRO A 607 26.81 0.10 14.92
C PRO A 607 25.85 -1.04 14.53
N VAL A 608 24.86 -0.70 13.72
CA VAL A 608 23.82 -1.64 13.26
C VAL A 608 24.08 -1.98 11.81
N VAL A 609 24.29 -3.27 11.53
CA VAL A 609 24.73 -3.78 10.24
C VAL A 609 23.77 -4.87 9.76
N ASP A 610 23.14 -4.64 8.61
CA ASP A 610 22.30 -5.62 7.91
C ASP A 610 22.89 -5.86 6.52
N ASP A 611 22.91 -7.12 6.06
CA ASP A 611 23.49 -7.52 4.76
C ASP A 611 24.90 -6.97 4.49
N GLY A 612 25.70 -6.83 5.55
CA GLY A 612 27.07 -6.33 5.51
C GLY A 612 27.21 -4.81 5.33
N ARG A 613 26.11 -4.06 5.36
CA ARG A 613 26.09 -2.59 5.25
C ARG A 613 25.70 -1.93 6.56
N LEU A 614 26.29 -0.77 6.83
CA LEU A 614 25.91 0.05 7.97
C LEU A 614 24.53 0.69 7.72
N VAL A 615 23.53 0.31 8.53
CA VAL A 615 22.15 0.78 8.40
C VAL A 615 21.69 1.66 9.56
N GLY A 616 22.41 1.65 10.67
CA GLY A 616 22.09 2.48 11.83
C GLY A 616 23.20 2.53 12.88
N ILE A 617 22.96 3.32 13.92
CA ILE A 617 23.78 3.32 15.14
C ILE A 617 22.87 3.37 16.36
N LEU A 618 23.22 2.60 17.36
CA LEU A 618 22.55 2.57 18.64
C LEU A 618 23.51 3.03 19.74
N THR A 619 23.09 3.96 20.59
CA THR A 619 23.92 4.52 21.67
C THR A 619 23.24 4.38 23.02
N SER A 620 24.01 4.54 24.11
CA SER A 620 23.43 4.58 25.46
C SER A 620 22.41 5.70 25.65
N PHE A 621 22.47 6.77 24.84
CA PHE A 621 21.49 7.86 24.91
C PHE A 621 20.13 7.43 24.36
N ASP A 622 20.10 6.61 23.30
CA ASP A 622 18.86 6.08 22.73
C ASP A 622 18.13 5.19 23.75
N PHE A 623 18.88 4.36 24.49
CA PHE A 623 18.34 3.59 25.61
C PHE A 623 17.85 4.47 26.76
N LEU A 624 18.57 5.55 27.10
CA LEU A 624 18.16 6.45 28.17
C LEU A 624 16.86 7.19 27.81
N ALA A 625 16.75 7.65 26.57
CA ALA A 625 15.54 8.28 26.05
C ALA A 625 14.35 7.32 26.08
N GLY A 626 14.54 6.07 25.64
CA GLY A 626 13.51 5.03 25.72
C GLY A 626 13.10 4.68 27.15
N ALA A 627 14.08 4.46 28.04
CA ALA A 627 13.82 4.20 29.45
C ALA A 627 13.06 5.35 30.11
N ALA A 628 13.43 6.61 29.84
CA ALA A 628 12.74 7.77 30.37
C ALA A 628 11.26 7.82 29.96
N ARG A 629 10.92 7.42 28.73
CA ARG A 629 9.52 7.31 28.27
C ARG A 629 8.78 6.19 29.00
N LEU A 630 9.36 4.99 29.05
CA LEU A 630 8.77 3.84 29.75
C LEU A 630 8.56 4.14 31.24
N PHE A 631 9.50 4.84 31.89
CA PHE A 631 9.35 5.29 33.27
C PHE A 631 8.21 6.30 33.43
N LYS A 632 8.09 7.29 32.55
CA LYS A 632 6.97 8.24 32.58
C LYS A 632 5.62 7.53 32.47
N GLN A 633 5.50 6.59 31.54
CA GLN A 633 4.28 5.80 31.35
C GLN A 633 3.95 4.94 32.57
N TYR A 634 4.94 4.23 33.12
CA TYR A 634 4.77 3.41 34.33
C TYR A 634 4.34 4.26 35.53
N LEU A 635 4.94 5.44 35.72
CA LEU A 635 4.56 6.36 36.79
C LEU A 635 3.17 6.99 36.57
N ALA A 636 2.79 7.30 35.33
CA ALA A 636 1.47 7.84 35.01
C ALA A 636 0.36 6.82 35.28
N THR A 637 0.55 5.56 34.85
CA THR A 637 -0.38 4.44 35.10
C THR A 637 -0.44 4.06 36.59
N SER A 638 0.68 4.14 37.32
CA SER A 638 0.72 3.88 38.77
C SER A 638 0.00 4.96 39.60
N ASN A 639 0.01 6.23 39.16
CA ASN A 639 -0.67 7.34 39.84
C ASN A 639 -2.19 7.34 39.67
N HIS A 640 -2.75 6.53 38.76
CA HIS A 640 -4.21 6.34 38.62
C HIS A 640 -4.78 5.21 39.50
N GLN A 641 -3.93 4.49 40.25
CA GLN A 641 -4.35 3.37 41.12
C GLN A 641 -4.34 3.68 42.63
N THR A 642 -4.15 4.93 43.07
CA THR A 642 -4.27 5.26 44.51
C THR A 642 -5.71 5.63 44.87
N PRO A 643 -6.45 4.84 45.69
CA PRO A 643 -7.71 5.29 46.24
C PRO A 643 -7.42 6.44 47.21
N LYS A 644 -8.14 7.56 47.07
CA LYS A 644 -8.17 8.60 48.12
C LYS A 644 -8.58 7.94 49.44
N LEU A 645 -7.63 7.77 50.35
CA LEU A 645 -7.92 7.44 51.74
C LEU A 645 -8.79 8.55 52.32
N GLU A 646 -10.06 8.24 52.55
CA GLU A 646 -10.96 9.07 53.36
C GLU A 646 -10.36 9.24 54.76
N VAL A 647 -9.93 10.46 55.07
CA VAL A 647 -9.60 10.85 56.44
C VAL A 647 -10.92 10.93 57.22
N ARG A 648 -11.27 9.86 57.93
CA ARG A 648 -12.32 9.89 58.94
C ARG A 648 -11.85 10.75 60.11
N HIS A 649 -12.44 11.94 60.24
CA HIS A 649 -12.34 12.72 61.47
C HIS A 649 -13.07 11.98 62.60
N ALA A 650 -12.31 11.47 63.57
CA ALA A 650 -12.83 11.08 64.88
C ALA A 650 -13.14 12.35 65.68
N GLY A 651 -14.40 12.78 65.67
CA GLY A 651 -14.94 13.75 66.62
C GLY A 651 -15.28 13.04 67.93
N ALA A 652 -14.50 13.31 68.97
CA ALA A 652 -14.81 12.94 70.35
C ALA A 652 -15.87 13.89 70.93
N SER A 653 -16.81 13.31 71.67
CA SER A 653 -17.90 13.97 72.38
C SER A 653 -17.45 15.12 73.31
N ARG A 654 -18.22 16.22 73.29
CA ARG A 654 -18.88 16.78 74.48
C ARG A 654 -20.05 17.67 74.08
#